data_AF-A0A7G2F1J9-F1
#
_entry.id   AF-A0A7G2F1J9-F1
#
_cell.length_a   1.000
_cell.length_b   1.000
_cell.length_c   1.000
_cell.angle_alpha   90.00
_cell.angle_beta   90.00
_cell.angle_gamma   90.00
#
_symmetry.space_group_name_H-M   'P 1'
#
loop_
_entity.id
_entity.type
_entity.pdbx_description
1 polymer ?
#
loop_
_entity_poly.entity_id
_entity_poly.type
_entity_poly.pdbx_seq_one_letter_code
_entity_poly.pdbx_strand_id
1 'polypeptide(L)'
;MADVVQYRLERMVDELDDLERREIFTRAEIAEIVKQRRKFEYRLKRPSPLKEDFIAYIDYEVKLDELRQLRRKSVARVTKKRKKKSVSDFAGVARIVEIYRLATMRYKGDINLWFRYLEFCKQKRHGRMKKVKDLKFAGCFALAQAIRFHPKVAGVWIYAASWEFDRNLNVTAARALMLNGLRVCSNSEDLWVEYLRMELTFLNKLKARKVALGEDKGSLVRDTKTVEDEQWKDENKELFMSLDEKEGNEKEENDEDSIVEDVEDVTEKVDFLKEKGSNVLQTIYSGAVEAIPSSFDLRKRFLEILEATDLAHSDEMRNTILSDLKRDFCNEPEYWNWLARHEMSGCISNEAGLEFANPQMQKAIQVFEEGLQTVTSSSMFEIYINFLMEAIVQSNGDENEISSLSNPIISHIINVYQKADETGCLTEELADEYVSLYLKLEKTHEAQKLAEKLCSEKFAGSAKLWLSRVSIEIRSLSENSSPSKADFQTVFELLSNALRKVPISESESLWLMAFNFFAHQRTYLDKLVEMSILSATKSHGSDHVFSLASTVVKFVLETKGAHSARKIYKRFLALPGPSLVLYKGCIEIETNLISVGDKDGLSNARKLYDSAVASYGQDVELWKNYYSLETKLGTSETANGVYWRARKTLNESADFIV
;
A
#
# COMPACT_ATOMS: atom_id res chain seq x y z
N MET A 1 29.09 -16.91 35.53
CA MET A 1 29.00 -16.16 34.24
C MET A 1 30.31 -16.25 33.46
N ALA A 2 31.46 -16.04 34.09
CA ALA A 2 32.78 -16.15 33.46
C ALA A 2 33.12 -17.57 32.98
N ASP A 3 32.83 -18.61 33.77
CA ASP A 3 33.19 -20.00 33.45
C ASP A 3 32.54 -20.52 32.16
N VAL A 4 31.30 -20.11 31.86
CA VAL A 4 30.59 -20.50 30.64
C VAL A 4 31.18 -19.80 29.41
N VAL A 5 31.62 -18.55 29.56
CA VAL A 5 32.30 -17.80 28.50
C VAL A 5 33.66 -18.42 28.22
N GLN A 6 34.39 -18.80 29.28
CA GLN A 6 35.69 -19.45 29.18
C GLN A 6 35.58 -20.82 28.50
N TYR A 7 34.62 -21.66 28.91
CA TYR A 7 34.34 -22.93 28.26
C TYR A 7 34.03 -22.78 26.76
N ARG A 8 33.26 -21.76 26.36
CA ARG A 8 32.99 -21.50 24.94
C ARG A 8 34.24 -21.11 24.18
N LEU A 9 35.12 -20.30 24.78
CA LEU A 9 36.40 -19.88 24.18
C LEU A 9 37.38 -21.04 24.04
N GLU A 10 37.43 -21.96 25.01
CA GLU A 10 38.27 -23.17 24.96
C GLU A 10 37.89 -24.07 23.77
N ARG A 11 36.59 -24.20 23.47
CA ARG A 11 36.11 -24.92 22.27
C ARG A 11 36.52 -24.27 20.94
N MET A 12 37.02 -23.03 20.97
CA MET A 12 37.49 -22.32 19.76
C MET A 12 39.00 -22.45 19.55
N VAL A 13 39.75 -23.08 20.46
CA VAL A 13 41.22 -23.13 20.36
C VAL A 13 41.64 -23.95 19.14
N ASP A 14 41.04 -25.13 18.94
CA ASP A 14 41.38 -26.01 17.82
C ASP A 14 41.18 -25.36 16.43
N GLU A 15 40.16 -24.51 16.29
CA GLU A 15 39.94 -23.79 15.02
C GLU A 15 40.93 -22.65 14.81
N LEU A 16 41.36 -21.97 15.87
CA LEU A 16 42.29 -20.84 15.79
C LEU A 16 43.71 -21.34 15.53
N ASP A 17 44.10 -22.45 16.16
CA ASP A 17 45.37 -23.13 15.92
C ASP A 17 45.49 -23.61 14.47
N ASP A 18 44.40 -24.14 13.89
CA ASP A 18 44.39 -24.55 12.48
C ASP A 18 44.44 -23.34 11.53
N LEU A 19 43.84 -22.19 11.90
CA LEU A 19 43.97 -20.95 11.12
C LEU A 19 45.39 -20.39 11.13
N GLU A 20 46.10 -20.50 12.26
CA GLU A 20 47.50 -20.12 12.39
C GLU A 20 48.41 -21.04 11.57
N ARG A 21 48.27 -22.37 11.72
CA ARG A 21 49.04 -23.37 10.96
C ARG A 21 48.87 -23.23 9.45
N ARG A 22 47.74 -22.67 9.00
CA ARG A 22 47.45 -22.43 7.59
C ARG A 22 47.92 -21.09 7.07
N GLU A 23 48.46 -20.23 7.94
CA GLU A 23 48.92 -18.87 7.65
C GLU A 23 47.81 -17.98 7.08
N ILE A 24 46.56 -18.22 7.48
CA ILE A 24 45.42 -17.39 7.05
C ILE A 24 45.32 -16.14 7.93
N PHE A 25 45.68 -16.29 9.21
CA PHE A 25 45.72 -15.21 10.18
C PHE A 25 47.04 -15.25 10.94
N THR A 26 47.53 -14.07 11.30
CA THR A 26 48.68 -13.91 12.18
C THR A 26 48.28 -14.07 13.65
N ARG A 27 49.23 -14.40 14.52
CA ARG A 27 48.99 -14.50 15.97
C ARG A 27 48.39 -13.22 16.57
N ALA A 28 48.82 -12.05 16.09
CA ALA A 28 48.31 -10.76 16.55
C ALA A 28 46.82 -10.58 16.18
N GLU A 29 46.44 -10.96 14.97
CA GLU A 29 45.04 -10.92 14.52
C GLU A 29 44.17 -11.94 15.26
N ILE A 30 44.69 -13.15 15.51
CA ILE A 30 44.00 -14.17 16.29
C ILE A 30 43.72 -13.67 17.72
N ALA A 31 44.68 -13.00 18.35
CA ALA A 31 44.49 -12.40 19.67
C ALA A 31 43.37 -11.35 19.67
N GLU A 32 43.29 -10.52 18.62
CA GLU A 32 42.20 -9.55 18.49
C GLU A 32 40.85 -10.24 18.21
N ILE A 33 40.81 -11.31 17.40
CA ILE A 33 39.60 -12.12 17.19
C ILE A 33 39.10 -12.70 18.52
N VAL A 34 39.99 -13.30 19.31
CA VAL A 34 39.65 -13.84 20.64
C VAL A 34 39.11 -12.75 21.56
N LYS A 35 39.72 -11.56 21.55
CA LYS A 35 39.27 -10.42 22.35
C LYS A 35 37.88 -9.95 21.94
N GLN A 36 37.59 -9.84 20.65
CA GLN A 36 36.27 -9.45 20.16
C GLN A 36 35.21 -10.51 20.44
N ARG A 37 35.50 -11.80 20.19
CA ARG A 37 34.61 -12.91 20.56
C ARG A 37 34.30 -12.94 22.05
N ARG A 38 35.33 -12.76 22.89
CA ARG A 38 35.16 -12.67 24.35
C ARG A 38 34.20 -11.54 24.73
N LYS A 39 34.32 -10.36 24.13
CA LYS A 39 33.38 -9.25 24.36
C LYS A 39 31.95 -9.61 23.98
N PHE A 40 31.72 -10.23 22.82
CA PHE A 40 30.38 -10.66 22.40
C PHE A 40 29.82 -11.74 23.32
N GLU A 41 30.60 -12.75 23.70
CA GLU A 41 30.15 -13.80 24.62
C GLU A 41 29.76 -13.23 26.00
N TYR A 42 30.48 -12.22 26.51
CA TYR A 42 30.08 -11.52 27.73
C TYR A 42 28.78 -10.72 27.56
N ARG A 43 28.58 -10.05 26.41
CA ARG A 43 27.33 -9.31 26.11
C ARG A 43 26.13 -10.26 26.03
N LEU A 44 26.30 -11.43 25.42
CA LEU A 44 25.23 -12.43 25.30
C LEU A 44 24.89 -13.16 26.60
N LYS A 45 25.82 -13.20 27.56
CA LYS A 45 25.61 -13.82 28.88
C LYS A 45 25.03 -12.89 29.93
N ARG A 46 24.76 -11.62 29.58
CA ARG A 46 24.02 -10.69 30.45
C ARG A 46 22.65 -11.29 30.82
N PRO A 47 22.07 -10.96 31.99
CA PRO A 47 20.73 -11.42 32.37
C PRO A 47 19.66 -11.08 31.32
N SER A 48 19.78 -9.89 30.72
CA SER A 48 18.97 -9.41 29.59
C SER A 48 19.89 -9.08 28.40
N PRO A 49 20.26 -10.08 27.57
CA PRO A 49 20.97 -9.79 26.33
C PRO A 49 20.03 -9.00 25.41
N LEU A 50 20.58 -8.14 24.55
CA LEU A 50 19.83 -7.39 23.56
C LEU A 50 19.83 -8.14 22.22
N LYS A 51 18.77 -8.01 21.43
CA LYS A 51 18.68 -8.59 20.07
C LYS A 51 19.80 -8.06 19.18
N GLU A 52 20.10 -6.77 19.30
CA GLU A 52 21.16 -6.10 18.57
C GLU A 52 22.54 -6.71 18.86
N ASP A 53 22.79 -7.20 20.08
CA ASP A 53 24.06 -7.85 20.41
C ASP A 53 24.21 -9.20 19.66
N PHE A 54 23.11 -9.94 19.46
CA PHE A 54 23.13 -11.16 18.63
C PHE A 54 23.39 -10.82 17.16
N ILE A 55 22.69 -9.82 16.61
CA ILE A 55 22.85 -9.40 15.22
C ILE A 55 24.28 -8.89 14.99
N ALA A 56 24.80 -8.03 15.86
CA ALA A 56 26.16 -7.51 15.77
C ALA A 56 27.22 -8.63 15.83
N TYR A 57 26.99 -9.66 16.66
CA TYR A 57 27.90 -10.80 16.71
C TYR A 57 27.84 -11.66 15.45
N ILE A 58 26.63 -11.90 14.92
CA ILE A 58 26.43 -12.60 13.65
C ILE A 58 27.13 -11.83 12.52
N ASP A 59 26.90 -10.53 12.40
CA ASP A 59 27.50 -9.69 11.36
C ASP A 59 29.03 -9.69 11.46
N TYR A 60 29.57 -9.68 12.68
CA TYR A 60 31.00 -9.82 12.91
C TYR A 60 31.54 -11.17 12.43
N GLU A 61 30.91 -12.29 12.80
CA GLU A 61 31.35 -13.63 12.38
C GLU A 61 31.15 -13.86 10.87
N VAL A 62 30.11 -13.29 10.25
CA VAL A 62 29.90 -13.32 8.79
C VAL A 62 31.04 -12.60 8.08
N LYS A 63 31.38 -11.37 8.50
CA LYS A 63 32.50 -10.60 7.94
C LYS A 63 33.84 -11.32 8.15
N LEU A 64 34.03 -11.96 9.30
CA LEU A 64 35.21 -12.76 9.59
C LEU A 64 35.31 -13.99 8.67
N ASP A 65 34.19 -14.68 8.41
CA ASP A 65 34.13 -15.80 7.47
C ASP A 65 34.44 -15.36 6.03
N GLU A 66 33.93 -14.21 5.60
CA GLU A 66 34.22 -13.64 4.29
C GLU A 66 35.71 -13.28 4.13
N LEU A 67 36.28 -12.60 5.13
CA LEU A 67 37.69 -12.22 5.13
C LEU A 67 38.60 -13.47 5.11
N ARG A 68 38.23 -14.50 5.87
CA ARG A 68 38.89 -15.81 5.84
C ARG A 68 38.79 -16.46 4.46
N GLN A 69 37.65 -16.40 3.78
CA GLN A 69 37.50 -16.93 2.42
C GLN A 69 38.37 -16.18 1.41
N LEU A 70 38.46 -14.85 1.50
CA LEU A 70 39.32 -14.02 0.65
C LEU A 70 40.79 -14.37 0.84
N ARG A 71 41.25 -14.46 2.11
CA ARG A 71 42.63 -14.82 2.45
C ARG A 71 42.97 -16.25 2.07
N ARG A 72 42.02 -17.19 2.23
CA ARG A 72 42.20 -18.55 1.72
C ARG A 72 42.39 -18.56 0.20
N LYS A 73 41.63 -17.77 -0.55
CA LYS A 73 41.78 -17.64 -2.01
C LYS A 73 43.14 -17.05 -2.37
N SER A 74 43.63 -16.02 -1.66
CA SER A 74 44.95 -15.44 -1.92
C SER A 74 46.09 -16.42 -1.62
N VAL A 75 46.05 -17.09 -0.46
CA VAL A 75 47.04 -18.12 -0.07
C VAL A 75 47.04 -19.28 -1.06
N ALA A 76 45.86 -19.69 -1.56
CA ALA A 76 45.77 -20.73 -2.59
C ALA A 76 46.37 -20.31 -3.94
N ARG A 77 46.30 -19.01 -4.31
CA ARG A 77 46.97 -18.48 -5.52
C ARG A 77 48.48 -18.50 -5.36
N VAL A 78 48.98 -18.03 -4.21
CA VAL A 78 50.42 -17.93 -3.91
C VAL A 78 51.07 -19.32 -3.85
N THR A 79 50.43 -20.27 -3.17
CA THR A 79 51.00 -21.61 -2.95
C THR A 79 50.80 -22.58 -4.12
N LYS A 80 50.06 -22.18 -5.18
CA LYS A 80 49.65 -23.00 -6.35
C LYS A 80 49.06 -24.39 -6.00
N LYS A 81 48.68 -24.62 -4.74
CA LYS A 81 48.12 -25.88 -4.22
C LYS A 81 46.83 -25.60 -3.48
N ARG A 82 45.75 -26.31 -3.86
CA ARG A 82 44.50 -26.28 -3.10
C ARG A 82 44.66 -27.06 -1.79
N LYS A 83 44.81 -26.36 -0.65
CA LYS A 83 44.81 -26.99 0.69
C LYS A 83 43.47 -27.72 0.93
N LYS A 84 43.53 -28.97 1.43
CA LYS A 84 42.36 -29.79 1.83
C LYS A 84 41.55 -29.07 2.92
N LYS A 85 40.27 -29.42 3.05
CA LYS A 85 39.40 -28.79 4.07
C LYS A 85 39.79 -29.24 5.48
N SER A 86 39.81 -28.31 6.45
CA SER A 86 40.01 -28.58 7.89
C SER A 86 38.75 -28.23 8.68
N VAL A 87 38.78 -28.53 9.97
CA VAL A 87 37.89 -28.01 11.02
C VAL A 87 37.63 -26.50 10.89
N SER A 88 38.65 -25.65 10.66
CA SER A 88 38.48 -24.20 10.49
C SER A 88 37.58 -23.80 9.30
N ASP A 89 37.40 -24.69 8.31
CA ASP A 89 36.50 -24.45 7.18
C ASP A 89 35.03 -24.44 7.56
N PHE A 90 34.67 -25.18 8.60
CA PHE A 90 33.30 -25.40 9.03
C PHE A 90 32.95 -24.66 10.32
N ALA A 91 33.94 -24.45 11.19
CA ALA A 91 33.71 -23.95 12.54
C ALA A 91 33.10 -22.54 12.58
N GLY A 92 33.52 -21.62 11.69
CA GLY A 92 32.92 -20.28 11.58
C GLY A 92 31.43 -20.31 11.19
N VAL A 93 31.07 -21.13 10.21
CA VAL A 93 29.66 -21.29 9.79
C VAL A 93 28.84 -21.98 10.88
N ALA A 94 29.39 -23.01 11.54
CA ALA A 94 28.73 -23.69 12.65
C ALA A 94 28.49 -22.73 13.83
N ARG A 95 29.42 -21.82 14.11
CA ARG A 95 29.26 -20.78 15.13
C ARG A 95 28.12 -19.82 14.77
N ILE A 96 28.08 -19.32 13.55
CA ILE A 96 26.99 -18.43 13.11
C ILE A 96 25.63 -19.12 13.28
N VAL A 97 25.51 -20.39 12.87
CA VAL A 97 24.29 -21.20 13.06
C VAL A 97 23.93 -21.33 14.55
N GLU A 98 24.91 -21.60 15.42
CA GLU A 98 24.67 -21.71 16.86
C GLU A 98 24.21 -20.37 17.47
N ILE A 99 24.80 -19.25 17.05
CA ILE A 99 24.38 -17.91 17.51
C ILE A 99 22.94 -17.64 17.05
N TYR A 100 22.60 -17.94 15.79
CA TYR A 100 21.22 -17.84 15.31
C TYR A 100 20.27 -18.71 16.13
N ARG A 101 20.62 -19.98 16.43
CA ARG A 101 19.80 -20.87 17.26
C ARG A 101 19.56 -20.30 18.67
N LEU A 102 20.60 -19.73 19.28
CA LEU A 102 20.47 -19.07 20.58
C LEU A 102 19.57 -17.83 20.50
N ALA A 103 19.72 -17.04 19.43
CA ALA A 103 18.93 -15.84 19.21
C ALA A 103 17.46 -16.17 18.98
N THR A 104 17.13 -17.15 18.14
CA THR A 104 15.76 -17.55 17.82
C THR A 104 15.06 -18.24 18.99
N MET A 105 15.80 -18.99 19.83
CA MET A 105 15.25 -19.56 21.07
C MET A 105 14.89 -18.51 22.11
N ARG A 106 15.61 -17.38 22.14
CA ARG A 106 15.35 -16.29 23.08
C ARG A 106 14.28 -15.33 22.56
N TYR A 107 14.38 -14.93 21.29
CA TYR A 107 13.46 -14.02 20.60
C TYR A 107 12.53 -14.79 19.67
N LYS A 108 11.71 -15.65 20.25
CA LYS A 108 10.83 -16.56 19.51
C LYS A 108 9.84 -15.81 18.62
N GLY A 109 9.39 -14.62 19.04
CA GLY A 109 8.37 -13.83 18.35
C GLY A 109 8.84 -13.07 17.11
N ASP A 110 10.14 -13.02 16.85
CA ASP A 110 10.70 -12.19 15.77
C ASP A 110 10.87 -12.99 14.47
N ILE A 111 9.88 -12.86 13.59
CA ILE A 111 9.84 -13.53 12.29
C ILE A 111 11.02 -13.14 11.39
N ASN A 112 11.46 -11.87 11.45
CA ASN A 112 12.58 -11.40 10.62
C ASN A 112 13.90 -12.09 11.01
N LEU A 113 14.10 -12.35 12.29
CA LEU A 113 15.27 -13.10 12.76
C LEU A 113 15.26 -14.55 12.24
N TRP A 114 14.09 -15.18 12.21
CA TRP A 114 13.92 -16.51 11.61
C TRP A 114 14.23 -16.49 10.10
N PHE A 115 13.70 -15.52 9.34
CA PHE A 115 13.99 -15.41 7.91
C PHE A 115 15.47 -15.15 7.63
N ARG A 116 16.14 -14.25 8.38
CA ARG A 116 17.59 -14.03 8.25
C ARG A 116 18.40 -15.31 8.50
N TYR A 117 18.00 -16.12 9.48
CA TYR A 117 18.63 -17.41 9.74
C TYR A 117 18.43 -18.41 8.59
N LEU A 118 17.22 -18.45 8.02
CA LEU A 118 16.89 -19.32 6.90
C LEU A 118 17.62 -18.91 5.61
N GLU A 119 17.68 -17.62 5.32
CA GLU A 119 18.46 -17.07 4.20
C GLU A 119 19.95 -17.36 4.35
N PHE A 120 20.51 -17.22 5.55
CA PHE A 120 21.90 -17.61 5.81
C PHE A 120 22.13 -19.10 5.50
N CYS A 121 21.22 -19.97 5.94
CA CYS A 121 21.26 -21.40 5.62
C CYS A 121 21.13 -21.65 4.10
N LYS A 122 20.32 -20.85 3.38
CA LYS A 122 20.16 -20.91 1.92
C LYS A 122 21.46 -20.57 1.21
N GLN A 123 22.07 -19.43 1.54
CA GLN A 123 23.27 -18.91 0.88
C GLN A 123 24.48 -19.84 1.06
N LYS A 124 24.69 -20.39 2.27
CA LYS A 124 25.87 -21.22 2.57
C LYS A 124 25.76 -22.67 2.04
N ARG A 125 24.57 -23.12 1.60
CA ARG A 125 24.35 -24.47 1.01
C ARG A 125 24.82 -24.58 -0.45
N HIS A 126 24.98 -23.48 -1.19
CA HIS A 126 25.44 -23.47 -2.59
C HIS A 126 26.94 -23.78 -2.77
N GLY A 127 27.69 -24.03 -1.69
CA GLY A 127 29.09 -24.48 -1.75
C GLY A 127 29.28 -26.00 -1.69
N ARG A 128 30.54 -26.47 -1.80
CA ARG A 128 30.95 -27.88 -1.53
C ARG A 128 30.78 -28.30 -0.05
N MET A 129 29.88 -27.65 0.69
CA MET A 129 29.47 -27.89 2.08
C MET A 129 28.28 -28.87 2.15
N LYS A 130 27.80 -29.41 1.01
CA LYS A 130 26.80 -30.51 0.91
C LYS A 130 27.05 -31.69 1.87
N LYS A 131 28.30 -31.95 2.29
CA LYS A 131 28.66 -33.03 3.23
C LYS A 131 28.37 -32.72 4.70
N VAL A 132 28.06 -31.48 5.05
CA VAL A 132 27.70 -31.11 6.42
C VAL A 132 26.22 -31.43 6.60
N LYS A 133 25.93 -32.64 7.09
CA LYS A 133 24.61 -33.05 7.57
C LYS A 133 24.00 -31.93 8.43
N ASP A 134 24.80 -31.30 9.27
CA ASP A 134 24.38 -30.28 10.23
C ASP A 134 23.70 -29.05 9.62
N LEU A 135 24.05 -28.60 8.39
CA LEU A 135 23.45 -27.39 7.80
C LEU A 135 22.10 -27.68 7.12
N LYS A 136 21.97 -28.85 6.47
CA LYS A 136 20.68 -29.34 5.96
C LYS A 136 19.70 -29.55 7.12
N PHE A 137 20.15 -30.25 8.17
CA PHE A 137 19.35 -30.45 9.38
C PHE A 137 19.06 -29.13 10.10
N ALA A 138 20.00 -28.18 10.16
CA ALA A 138 19.78 -26.88 10.78
C ALA A 138 18.65 -26.07 10.11
N GLY A 139 18.61 -26.03 8.77
CA GLY A 139 17.57 -25.31 8.03
C GLY A 139 16.18 -25.95 8.21
N CYS A 140 16.06 -27.27 8.02
CA CYS A 140 14.78 -27.97 8.23
C CYS A 140 14.32 -27.89 9.70
N PHE A 141 15.24 -28.00 10.66
CA PHE A 141 14.93 -27.84 12.09
C PHE A 141 14.51 -26.41 12.42
N ALA A 142 15.15 -25.41 11.84
CA ALA A 142 14.76 -24.01 11.98
C ALA A 142 13.34 -23.76 11.45
N LEU A 143 13.00 -24.33 10.30
CA LEU A 143 11.65 -24.24 9.73
C LEU A 143 10.63 -24.93 10.61
N ALA A 144 10.91 -26.15 11.07
CA ALA A 144 10.03 -26.87 11.99
C ALA A 144 9.80 -26.08 13.29
N GLN A 145 10.83 -25.40 13.82
CA GLN A 145 10.69 -24.54 14.98
C GLN A 145 9.92 -23.24 14.67
N ALA A 146 10.20 -22.60 13.55
CA ALA A 146 9.51 -21.40 13.12
C ALA A 146 8.00 -21.65 12.96
N ILE A 147 7.62 -22.78 12.34
CA ILE A 147 6.22 -23.22 12.23
C ILE A 147 5.60 -23.45 13.62
N ARG A 148 6.33 -24.11 14.53
CA ARG A 148 5.83 -24.36 15.90
C ARG A 148 5.60 -23.09 16.70
N PHE A 149 6.42 -22.06 16.51
CA PHE A 149 6.27 -20.78 17.21
C PHE A 149 5.33 -19.80 16.50
N HIS A 150 5.20 -19.91 15.17
CA HIS A 150 4.38 -19.04 14.33
C HIS A 150 3.42 -19.82 13.42
N PRO A 151 2.52 -20.64 13.98
CA PRO A 151 1.62 -21.47 13.17
C PRO A 151 0.57 -20.64 12.42
N LYS A 152 0.26 -19.42 12.89
CA LYS A 152 -0.75 -18.53 12.30
C LYS A 152 -0.26 -17.71 11.10
N VAL A 153 1.04 -17.74 10.80
CA VAL A 153 1.62 -16.92 9.74
C VAL A 153 1.77 -17.76 8.47
N ALA A 154 0.89 -17.54 7.50
CA ALA A 154 0.86 -18.28 6.23
C ALA A 154 2.21 -18.24 5.49
N GLY A 155 2.91 -17.10 5.48
CA GLY A 155 4.20 -16.95 4.82
C GLY A 155 5.29 -17.91 5.30
N VAL A 156 5.25 -18.35 6.57
CA VAL A 156 6.20 -19.34 7.11
C VAL A 156 5.93 -20.72 6.52
N TRP A 157 4.66 -21.09 6.35
CA TRP A 157 4.26 -22.35 5.71
C TRP A 157 4.63 -22.38 4.23
N ILE A 158 4.36 -21.28 3.50
CA ILE A 158 4.72 -21.14 2.08
C ILE A 158 6.24 -21.27 1.90
N TYR A 159 7.02 -20.59 2.75
CA TYR A 159 8.47 -20.68 2.70
C TYR A 159 8.99 -22.08 3.05
N ALA A 160 8.37 -22.77 4.02
CA ALA A 160 8.76 -24.12 4.39
C ALA A 160 8.44 -25.14 3.27
N ALA A 161 7.27 -25.02 2.65
CA ALA A 161 6.88 -25.88 1.55
C ALA A 161 7.75 -25.64 0.30
N SER A 162 8.01 -24.38 -0.08
CA SER A 162 8.96 -24.07 -1.17
C SER A 162 10.37 -24.56 -0.87
N TRP A 163 10.82 -24.53 0.39
CA TRP A 163 12.09 -25.10 0.80
C TRP A 163 12.14 -26.62 0.56
N GLU A 164 11.13 -27.37 1.00
CA GLU A 164 11.07 -28.82 0.79
C GLU A 164 10.92 -29.18 -0.71
N PHE A 165 10.12 -28.41 -1.45
CA PHE A 165 9.87 -28.60 -2.88
C PHE A 165 11.11 -28.34 -3.75
N ASP A 166 11.76 -27.19 -3.58
CA ASP A 166 12.90 -26.80 -4.42
C ASP A 166 14.21 -27.44 -3.97
N ARG A 167 14.40 -27.66 -2.65
CA ARG A 167 15.72 -28.02 -2.10
C ARG A 167 15.85 -29.48 -1.71
N ASN A 168 14.77 -30.10 -1.27
CA ASN A 168 14.76 -31.51 -0.91
C ASN A 168 14.07 -32.36 -1.97
N LEU A 169 13.46 -31.72 -2.99
CA LEU A 169 12.71 -32.37 -4.07
C LEU A 169 11.62 -33.32 -3.54
N ASN A 170 11.18 -33.07 -2.31
CA ASN A 170 10.23 -33.90 -1.60
C ASN A 170 8.84 -33.27 -1.69
N VAL A 171 8.11 -33.68 -2.71
CA VAL A 171 6.78 -33.14 -3.05
C VAL A 171 5.74 -33.60 -2.04
N THR A 172 5.84 -34.81 -1.51
CA THR A 172 4.89 -35.32 -0.50
C THR A 172 5.02 -34.57 0.82
N ALA A 173 6.24 -34.25 1.24
CA ALA A 173 6.47 -33.40 2.41
C ALA A 173 5.99 -31.97 2.18
N ALA A 174 6.25 -31.39 1.01
CA ALA A 174 5.78 -30.04 0.65
C ALA A 174 4.25 -29.95 0.67
N ARG A 175 3.54 -30.93 0.08
CA ARG A 175 2.08 -31.08 0.16
C ARG A 175 1.58 -31.18 1.59
N ALA A 176 2.18 -32.06 2.39
CA ALA A 176 1.78 -32.23 3.78
C ALA A 176 1.95 -30.94 4.59
N LEU A 177 3.01 -30.15 4.33
CA LEU A 177 3.20 -28.84 4.95
C LEU A 177 2.16 -27.83 4.52
N MET A 178 1.84 -27.72 3.22
CA MET A 178 0.80 -26.81 2.73
C MET A 178 -0.58 -27.17 3.29
N LEU A 179 -0.96 -28.45 3.26
CA LEU A 179 -2.24 -28.92 3.82
C LEU A 179 -2.32 -28.71 5.34
N ASN A 180 -1.24 -28.91 6.08
CA ASN A 180 -1.19 -28.58 7.50
C ASN A 180 -1.29 -27.06 7.73
N GLY A 181 -0.68 -26.25 6.86
CA GLY A 181 -0.84 -24.81 6.86
C GLY A 181 -2.28 -24.39 6.63
N LEU A 182 -2.97 -24.96 5.65
CA LEU A 182 -4.36 -24.66 5.31
C LEU A 182 -5.33 -25.02 6.45
N ARG A 183 -5.05 -26.08 7.21
CA ARG A 183 -5.82 -26.43 8.42
C ARG A 183 -5.73 -25.38 9.52
N VAL A 184 -4.62 -24.65 9.59
CA VAL A 184 -4.37 -23.65 10.64
C VAL A 184 -4.69 -22.23 10.16
N CYS A 185 -4.46 -21.96 8.88
CA CYS A 185 -4.59 -20.67 8.22
C CYS A 185 -5.54 -20.77 7.01
N SER A 186 -6.77 -21.25 7.23
CA SER A 186 -7.79 -21.41 6.19
C SER A 186 -8.17 -20.09 5.51
N ASN A 187 -8.04 -18.96 6.25
CA ASN A 187 -8.44 -17.63 5.80
C ASN A 187 -7.36 -16.91 4.97
N SER A 188 -6.22 -17.55 4.69
CA SER A 188 -5.13 -16.91 3.95
C SER A 188 -5.25 -17.21 2.45
N GLU A 189 -5.53 -16.18 1.66
CA GLU A 189 -5.61 -16.26 0.19
C GLU A 189 -4.29 -16.73 -0.44
N ASP A 190 -3.18 -16.12 -0.03
CA ASP A 190 -1.85 -16.42 -0.58
C ASP A 190 -1.47 -17.90 -0.40
N LEU A 191 -1.94 -18.56 0.65
CA LEU A 191 -1.63 -19.97 0.91
C LEU A 191 -2.35 -20.89 -0.07
N TRP A 192 -3.61 -20.59 -0.40
CA TRP A 192 -4.38 -21.32 -1.42
C TRP A 192 -3.78 -21.14 -2.82
N VAL A 193 -3.42 -19.89 -3.16
CA VAL A 193 -2.81 -19.55 -4.45
C VAL A 193 -1.46 -20.24 -4.61
N GLU A 194 -0.59 -20.17 -3.60
CA GLU A 194 0.73 -20.78 -3.66
C GLU A 194 0.67 -22.32 -3.60
N TYR A 195 -0.34 -22.90 -2.93
CA TYR A 195 -0.57 -24.34 -3.00
C TYR A 195 -0.91 -24.78 -4.42
N LEU A 196 -1.84 -24.09 -5.09
CA LEU A 196 -2.17 -24.36 -6.48
C LEU A 196 -0.94 -24.21 -7.40
N ARG A 197 -0.19 -23.11 -7.28
CA ARG A 197 1.02 -22.88 -8.07
C ARG A 197 2.07 -23.98 -7.84
N MET A 198 2.26 -24.44 -6.61
CA MET A 198 3.16 -25.54 -6.29
C MET A 198 2.71 -26.85 -6.97
N GLU A 199 1.42 -27.16 -6.97
CA GLU A 199 0.89 -28.35 -7.65
C GLU A 199 1.04 -28.28 -9.17
N LEU A 200 0.70 -27.14 -9.77
CA LEU A 200 0.84 -26.93 -11.22
C LEU A 200 2.32 -26.99 -11.64
N THR A 201 3.23 -26.38 -10.88
CA THR A 201 4.67 -26.50 -11.15
C THR A 201 5.19 -27.92 -10.98
N PHE A 202 4.64 -28.71 -10.05
CA PHE A 202 4.95 -30.13 -9.93
C PHE A 202 4.52 -30.92 -11.17
N LEU A 203 3.29 -30.71 -11.64
CA LEU A 203 2.77 -31.35 -12.85
C LEU A 203 3.59 -30.96 -14.09
N ASN A 204 3.97 -29.69 -14.21
CA ASN A 204 4.85 -29.23 -15.29
C ASN A 204 6.24 -29.88 -15.22
N LYS A 205 6.83 -30.02 -14.02
CA LYS A 205 8.09 -30.76 -13.83
C LYS A 205 7.95 -32.24 -14.19
N LEU A 206 6.82 -32.87 -13.88
CA LEU A 206 6.55 -34.26 -14.29
C LEU A 206 6.42 -34.39 -15.80
N LYS A 207 5.68 -33.47 -16.45
CA LYS A 207 5.57 -33.42 -17.92
C LYS A 207 6.93 -33.28 -18.57
N ALA A 208 7.76 -32.33 -18.12
CA ALA A 208 9.11 -32.13 -18.63
C ALA A 208 10.01 -33.38 -18.46
N ARG A 209 9.86 -34.13 -17.37
CA ARG A 209 10.60 -35.40 -17.15
C ARG A 209 10.19 -36.48 -18.15
N LYS A 210 8.89 -36.64 -18.41
CA LYS A 210 8.40 -37.61 -19.40
C LYS A 210 8.91 -37.30 -20.81
N VAL A 211 8.86 -36.02 -21.19
CA VAL A 211 9.42 -35.52 -22.45
C VAL A 211 10.93 -35.87 -22.54
N ALA A 212 11.69 -35.57 -21.49
CA ALA A 212 13.15 -35.81 -21.45
C ALA A 212 13.54 -37.30 -21.41
N LEU A 213 12.67 -38.18 -20.92
CA LEU A 213 12.86 -39.64 -20.93
C LEU A 213 12.60 -40.25 -22.31
N GLY A 214 12.10 -39.47 -23.27
CA GLY A 214 11.90 -39.92 -24.65
C GLY A 214 10.69 -40.86 -24.82
N GLU A 215 9.77 -40.86 -23.85
CA GLU A 215 8.44 -41.47 -24.00
C GLU A 215 7.59 -40.69 -25.02
N ASP A 216 7.96 -39.44 -25.33
CA ASP A 216 7.48 -38.69 -26.49
C ASP A 216 8.36 -38.97 -27.73
N LYS A 217 8.18 -40.13 -28.36
CA LYS A 217 8.66 -40.32 -29.75
C LYS A 217 7.70 -39.64 -30.72
N GLY A 218 7.72 -38.31 -30.70
CA GLY A 218 6.85 -37.47 -31.53
C GLY A 218 7.34 -36.04 -31.72
N SER A 219 8.63 -35.75 -31.54
CA SER A 219 9.23 -34.52 -32.07
C SER A 219 10.73 -34.71 -32.27
N LEU A 220 11.13 -34.99 -33.51
CA LEU A 220 12.53 -35.00 -33.92
C LEU A 220 12.94 -33.58 -34.29
N VAL A 221 13.71 -32.93 -33.41
CA VAL A 221 14.94 -32.25 -33.82
C VAL A 221 16.02 -32.67 -32.84
N ARG A 222 16.93 -33.55 -33.30
CA ARG A 222 18.20 -33.80 -32.64
C ARG A 222 19.06 -32.57 -32.83
N ASP A 223 19.19 -31.72 -31.82
CA ASP A 223 20.33 -30.82 -31.71
C ASP A 223 21.09 -31.09 -30.41
N THR A 224 22.35 -31.48 -30.62
CA THR A 224 23.50 -31.54 -29.69
C THR A 224 23.20 -31.72 -28.19
N LYS A 225 23.44 -32.94 -27.71
CA LYS A 225 23.66 -33.23 -26.27
C LYS A 225 24.70 -32.24 -25.73
N THR A 226 24.26 -31.26 -24.95
CA THR A 226 25.16 -30.35 -24.24
C THR A 226 25.62 -31.02 -22.94
N VAL A 227 26.83 -30.68 -22.50
CA VAL A 227 27.44 -31.16 -21.26
C VAL A 227 26.58 -30.82 -20.02
N GLU A 228 25.66 -29.87 -20.15
CA GLU A 228 24.73 -29.43 -19.11
C GLU A 228 23.63 -30.47 -18.82
N ASP A 229 23.19 -31.25 -19.80
CA ASP A 229 22.18 -32.31 -19.61
C ASP A 229 22.73 -33.51 -18.82
N GLU A 230 23.99 -33.87 -19.06
CA GLU A 230 24.72 -34.89 -18.28
C GLU A 230 24.92 -34.41 -16.84
N GLN A 231 25.25 -33.12 -16.66
CA GLN A 231 25.43 -32.52 -15.34
C GLN A 231 24.11 -32.43 -14.56
N TRP A 232 23.00 -32.14 -15.22
CA TRP A 232 21.66 -32.16 -14.64
C TRP A 232 21.20 -33.57 -14.25
N LYS A 233 21.52 -34.58 -15.07
CA LYS A 233 21.24 -36.00 -14.75
C LYS A 233 22.06 -36.50 -13.57
N ASP A 234 23.34 -36.16 -13.49
CA ASP A 234 24.19 -36.55 -12.35
C ASP A 234 23.83 -35.80 -11.06
N GLU A 235 23.38 -34.55 -11.13
CA GLU A 235 22.90 -33.79 -9.96
C GLU A 235 21.55 -34.30 -9.43
N ASN A 236 20.75 -34.95 -10.28
CA ASN A 236 19.44 -35.51 -9.96
C ASN A 236 19.41 -37.04 -9.97
N LYS A 237 20.55 -37.70 -9.75
CA LYS A 237 20.66 -39.17 -9.78
C LYS A 237 19.75 -39.89 -8.77
N GLU A 238 19.43 -39.24 -7.65
CA GLU A 238 18.46 -39.72 -6.65
C GLU A 238 17.00 -39.70 -7.15
N LEU A 239 16.72 -38.98 -8.24
CA LEU A 239 15.41 -38.89 -8.91
C LEU A 239 15.20 -39.99 -9.98
N PHE A 240 16.26 -40.74 -10.32
CA PHE A 240 16.27 -41.79 -11.36
C PHE A 240 16.33 -43.22 -10.79
N MET A 241 16.19 -43.42 -9.47
CA MET A 241 16.04 -44.78 -8.93
C MET A 241 14.56 -45.18 -8.99
N SER A 242 14.27 -46.21 -9.78
CA SER A 242 12.97 -46.88 -9.83
C SER A 242 12.59 -47.37 -8.43
N LEU A 243 11.40 -46.99 -7.97
CA LEU A 243 10.73 -47.64 -6.85
C LEU A 243 10.27 -49.01 -7.35
N ASP A 244 11.08 -50.05 -7.19
CA ASP A 244 10.63 -51.45 -7.13
C ASP A 244 11.72 -52.31 -6.49
N GLU A 245 11.71 -52.39 -5.17
CA GLU A 245 12.26 -53.53 -4.43
C GLU A 245 11.11 -54.18 -3.66
N LYS A 246 10.49 -55.23 -4.26
CA LYS A 246 9.95 -56.38 -3.52
C LYS A 246 10.09 -57.66 -4.34
N GLU A 247 10.62 -58.67 -3.66
CA GLU A 247 10.90 -60.04 -4.07
C GLU A 247 9.65 -60.83 -4.53
N GLY A 248 9.84 -61.79 -5.45
CA GLY A 248 8.90 -62.89 -5.68
C GLY A 248 8.96 -63.55 -7.06
N ASN A 249 9.67 -64.68 -7.15
CA ASN A 249 9.72 -65.70 -8.21
C ASN A 249 8.41 -65.99 -8.98
N GLU A 250 8.47 -66.17 -10.31
CA GLU A 250 8.31 -67.46 -11.04
C GLU A 250 8.45 -67.26 -12.57
N LYS A 251 8.81 -68.35 -13.27
CA LYS A 251 9.24 -68.46 -14.68
C LYS A 251 8.07 -68.63 -15.65
N GLU A 252 8.27 -68.26 -16.92
CA GLU A 252 8.01 -69.01 -18.19
C GLU A 252 8.19 -68.03 -19.37
N GLU A 253 9.29 -68.14 -20.14
CA GLU A 253 9.45 -68.81 -21.45
C GLU A 253 8.63 -68.23 -22.63
N ASN A 254 9.40 -67.74 -23.61
CA ASN A 254 9.19 -67.41 -25.03
C ASN A 254 7.79 -67.56 -25.67
N ASP A 255 7.39 -66.56 -26.47
CA ASP A 255 7.30 -66.73 -27.94
C ASP A 255 7.26 -65.37 -28.66
N GLU A 256 8.08 -65.28 -29.72
CA GLU A 256 7.99 -64.25 -30.76
C GLU A 256 6.74 -64.51 -31.61
N ASP A 257 5.85 -63.52 -31.78
CA ASP A 257 5.39 -63.14 -33.13
C ASP A 257 4.44 -61.92 -33.14
N SER A 258 4.51 -61.20 -34.26
CA SER A 258 3.56 -60.24 -34.82
C SER A 258 3.45 -58.83 -34.22
N ILE A 259 4.19 -57.94 -34.87
CA ILE A 259 3.87 -56.54 -35.21
C ILE A 259 2.38 -56.44 -35.59
N VAL A 260 1.57 -55.60 -34.93
CA VAL A 260 0.98 -54.30 -35.38
C VAL A 260 0.26 -53.66 -34.16
N GLU A 261 0.13 -52.32 -34.16
CA GLU A 261 -0.74 -51.49 -33.29
C GLU A 261 -0.15 -51.03 -31.93
N ASP A 262 0.25 -49.75 -31.87
CA ASP A 262 -0.48 -48.74 -31.08
C ASP A 262 0.26 -47.39 -31.10
N VAL A 263 -0.29 -46.45 -31.87
CA VAL A 263 0.06 -45.02 -31.87
C VAL A 263 -0.93 -44.20 -31.01
N GLU A 264 -1.98 -44.83 -30.46
CA GLU A 264 -3.03 -44.17 -29.64
C GLU A 264 -2.64 -43.98 -28.16
N ASP A 265 -1.69 -44.78 -27.63
CA ASP A 265 -1.37 -44.81 -26.19
C ASP A 265 -0.48 -43.64 -25.69
N VAL A 266 -0.09 -42.71 -26.56
CA VAL A 266 0.78 -41.55 -26.22
C VAL A 266 -0.03 -40.26 -26.04
N THR A 267 -1.09 -40.06 -26.83
CA THR A 267 -2.00 -38.91 -26.69
C THR A 267 -2.83 -38.99 -25.41
N GLU A 268 -3.35 -40.18 -25.07
CA GLU A 268 -4.14 -40.41 -23.85
C GLU A 268 -3.36 -40.10 -22.55
N LYS A 269 -2.04 -40.35 -22.54
CA LYS A 269 -1.19 -40.13 -21.35
C LYS A 269 -0.79 -38.67 -21.12
N VAL A 270 -0.73 -37.86 -22.19
CA VAL A 270 -0.52 -36.40 -22.10
C VAL A 270 -1.81 -35.70 -21.67
N ASP A 271 -2.96 -36.18 -22.14
CA ASP A 271 -4.28 -35.72 -21.72
C ASP A 271 -4.55 -36.05 -20.25
N PHE A 272 -4.15 -37.24 -19.78
CA PHE A 272 -4.23 -37.62 -18.36
C PHE A 272 -3.51 -36.66 -17.39
N LEU A 273 -2.39 -36.04 -17.78
CA LEU A 273 -1.69 -35.06 -16.94
C LEU A 273 -2.43 -33.72 -16.89
N LYS A 274 -3.03 -33.31 -18.01
CA LYS A 274 -3.85 -32.10 -18.08
C LYS A 274 -5.17 -32.27 -17.32
N GLU A 275 -5.80 -33.43 -17.42
CA GLU A 275 -6.97 -33.82 -16.62
C GLU A 275 -6.66 -33.85 -15.13
N LYS A 276 -5.51 -34.42 -14.73
CA LYS A 276 -5.04 -34.35 -13.33
C LYS A 276 -4.83 -32.92 -12.87
N GLY A 277 -4.31 -32.04 -13.72
CA GLY A 277 -4.19 -30.62 -13.42
C GLY A 277 -5.54 -29.95 -13.20
N SER A 278 -6.52 -30.22 -14.06
CA SER A 278 -7.89 -29.72 -13.94
C SER A 278 -8.57 -30.21 -12.66
N ASN A 279 -8.48 -31.51 -12.35
CA ASN A 279 -9.02 -32.09 -11.12
C ASN A 279 -8.38 -31.52 -9.86
N VAL A 280 -7.06 -31.33 -9.86
CA VAL A 280 -6.35 -30.71 -8.72
C VAL A 280 -6.80 -29.27 -8.54
N LEU A 281 -6.92 -28.51 -9.63
CA LEU A 281 -7.41 -27.15 -9.56
C LEU A 281 -8.87 -27.08 -9.09
N GLN A 282 -9.76 -27.93 -9.60
CA GLN A 282 -11.16 -27.98 -9.19
C GLN A 282 -11.31 -28.29 -7.69
N THR A 283 -10.56 -29.27 -7.18
CA THR A 283 -10.57 -29.64 -5.76
C THR A 283 -9.99 -28.57 -4.85
N ILE A 284 -8.93 -27.87 -5.29
CA ILE A 284 -8.37 -26.76 -4.53
C ILE A 284 -9.32 -25.56 -4.55
N TYR A 285 -9.92 -25.26 -5.71
CA TYR A 285 -10.86 -24.16 -5.86
C TYR A 285 -12.12 -24.37 -5.01
N SER A 286 -12.74 -25.55 -5.04
CA SER A 286 -13.91 -25.83 -4.19
C SER A 286 -13.57 -25.69 -2.70
N GLY A 287 -12.42 -26.23 -2.26
CA GLY A 287 -11.95 -26.07 -0.89
C GLY A 287 -11.64 -24.61 -0.52
N ALA A 288 -11.13 -23.82 -1.46
CA ALA A 288 -10.85 -22.39 -1.27
C ALA A 288 -12.13 -21.56 -1.17
N VAL A 289 -13.14 -21.83 -2.01
CA VAL A 289 -14.44 -21.16 -1.97
C VAL A 289 -15.21 -21.49 -0.69
N GLU A 290 -15.15 -22.75 -0.23
CA GLU A 290 -15.73 -23.13 1.07
C GLU A 290 -15.04 -22.43 2.25
N ALA A 291 -13.71 -22.30 2.20
CA ALA A 291 -12.93 -21.69 3.28
C ALA A 291 -13.02 -20.16 3.29
N ILE A 292 -13.06 -19.51 2.12
CA ILE A 292 -13.11 -18.05 1.96
C ILE A 292 -14.18 -17.67 0.92
N PRO A 293 -15.48 -17.73 1.27
CA PRO A 293 -16.54 -17.39 0.33
C PRO A 293 -16.51 -15.93 -0.11
N SER A 294 -16.06 -15.04 0.79
CA SER A 294 -16.16 -13.57 0.67
C SER A 294 -15.02 -12.92 -0.10
N SER A 295 -13.99 -13.66 -0.54
CA SER A 295 -12.85 -13.05 -1.24
C SER A 295 -13.06 -13.10 -2.75
N PHE A 296 -13.23 -11.91 -3.33
CA PHE A 296 -13.26 -11.70 -4.77
C PHE A 296 -11.84 -11.88 -5.39
N ASP A 297 -10.83 -11.28 -4.76
CA ASP A 297 -9.44 -11.30 -5.22
C ASP A 297 -8.87 -12.71 -5.36
N LEU A 298 -9.24 -13.62 -4.44
CA LEU A 298 -8.84 -15.02 -4.52
C LEU A 298 -9.32 -15.65 -5.82
N ARG A 299 -10.62 -15.58 -6.10
CA ARG A 299 -11.22 -16.19 -7.29
C ARG A 299 -10.69 -15.57 -8.59
N LYS A 300 -10.42 -14.26 -8.59
CA LYS A 300 -9.72 -13.57 -9.67
C LYS A 300 -8.33 -14.15 -9.92
N ARG A 301 -7.49 -14.31 -8.88
CA ARG A 301 -6.15 -14.91 -9.01
C ARG A 301 -6.20 -16.35 -9.51
N PHE A 302 -7.21 -17.13 -9.10
CA PHE A 302 -7.42 -18.48 -9.63
C PHE A 302 -7.73 -18.47 -11.13
N LEU A 303 -8.53 -17.51 -11.60
CA LEU A 303 -8.82 -17.36 -13.03
C LEU A 303 -7.57 -16.93 -13.83
N GLU A 304 -6.79 -15.97 -13.32
CA GLU A 304 -5.53 -15.56 -13.96
C GLU A 304 -4.54 -16.72 -14.07
N ILE A 305 -4.47 -17.58 -13.05
CA ILE A 305 -3.63 -18.78 -13.07
C ILE A 305 -4.14 -19.78 -14.11
N LEU A 306 -5.46 -19.97 -14.20
CA LEU A 306 -6.08 -20.82 -15.22
C LEU A 306 -5.76 -20.34 -16.63
N GLU A 307 -5.93 -19.05 -16.91
CA GLU A 307 -5.64 -18.46 -18.22
C GLU A 307 -4.16 -18.58 -18.58
N ALA A 308 -3.27 -18.50 -17.60
CA ALA A 308 -1.84 -18.69 -17.80
C ALA A 308 -1.43 -20.17 -18.02
N THR A 309 -2.33 -21.13 -17.78
CA THR A 309 -2.03 -22.56 -17.89
C THR A 309 -2.91 -23.28 -18.91
N ASP A 310 -2.29 -23.87 -19.94
CA ASP A 310 -2.98 -24.71 -20.93
C ASP A 310 -3.39 -26.08 -20.32
N LEU A 311 -4.47 -26.08 -19.52
CA LEU A 311 -5.10 -27.26 -18.93
C LEU A 311 -6.24 -27.79 -19.83
N ALA A 312 -6.57 -29.08 -19.72
CA ALA A 312 -7.73 -29.67 -20.38
C ALA A 312 -9.02 -29.23 -19.66
N HIS A 313 -10.11 -29.03 -20.41
CA HIS A 313 -11.39 -28.49 -19.90
C HIS A 313 -11.26 -27.12 -19.20
N SER A 314 -10.27 -26.31 -19.59
CA SER A 314 -10.07 -24.95 -19.06
C SER A 314 -11.32 -24.09 -19.23
N ASP A 315 -12.06 -24.25 -20.33
CA ASP A 315 -13.29 -23.51 -20.63
C ASP A 315 -14.44 -23.86 -19.68
N GLU A 316 -14.61 -25.13 -19.33
CA GLU A 316 -15.65 -25.59 -18.40
C GLU A 316 -15.39 -25.06 -16.98
N MET A 317 -14.13 -25.13 -16.54
CA MET A 317 -13.73 -24.58 -15.25
C MET A 317 -13.82 -23.05 -15.22
N ARG A 318 -13.39 -22.37 -16.29
CA ARG A 318 -13.57 -20.92 -16.47
C ARG A 318 -15.04 -20.54 -16.33
N ASN A 319 -15.93 -21.21 -17.04
CA ASN A 319 -17.37 -20.94 -16.97
C ASN A 319 -17.94 -21.19 -15.57
N THR A 320 -17.44 -22.22 -14.88
CA THR A 320 -17.82 -22.52 -13.50
C THR A 320 -17.42 -21.37 -12.56
N ILE A 321 -16.17 -20.91 -12.64
CA ILE A 321 -15.68 -19.79 -11.82
C ILE A 321 -16.43 -18.50 -12.14
N LEU A 322 -16.67 -18.18 -13.41
CA LEU A 322 -17.45 -17.01 -13.81
C LEU A 322 -18.90 -17.08 -13.31
N SER A 323 -19.51 -18.27 -13.32
CA SER A 323 -20.86 -18.46 -12.77
C SER A 323 -20.91 -18.30 -11.25
N ASP A 324 -19.90 -18.79 -10.53
CA ASP A 324 -19.78 -18.62 -9.09
C ASP A 324 -19.52 -17.17 -8.71
N LEU A 325 -18.68 -16.47 -9.48
CA LEU A 325 -18.42 -15.04 -9.32
C LEU A 325 -19.70 -14.21 -9.52
N LYS A 326 -20.46 -14.51 -10.58
CA LYS A 326 -21.76 -13.86 -10.83
C LYS A 326 -22.79 -14.16 -9.74
N ARG A 327 -22.79 -15.37 -9.17
CA ARG A 327 -23.73 -15.74 -8.09
C ARG A 327 -23.43 -14.98 -6.80
N ASP A 328 -22.15 -14.89 -6.44
CA ASP A 328 -21.75 -14.46 -5.10
C ASP A 328 -21.43 -12.95 -5.02
N PHE A 329 -20.95 -12.32 -6.10
CA PHE A 329 -20.46 -10.93 -6.11
C PHE A 329 -21.24 -9.99 -7.04
N CYS A 330 -22.39 -10.39 -7.59
CA CYS A 330 -23.21 -9.52 -8.46
C CYS A 330 -23.66 -8.21 -7.78
N ASN A 331 -23.67 -8.17 -6.45
CA ASN A 331 -24.04 -6.99 -5.68
C ASN A 331 -22.87 -6.01 -5.46
N GLU A 332 -21.63 -6.42 -5.77
CA GLU A 332 -20.44 -5.61 -5.54
C GLU A 332 -20.05 -4.83 -6.81
N PRO A 333 -19.81 -3.51 -6.69
CA PRO A 333 -19.41 -2.70 -7.85
C PRO A 333 -18.07 -3.10 -8.49
N GLU A 334 -17.14 -3.61 -7.67
CA GLU A 334 -15.81 -4.02 -8.10
C GLU A 334 -15.82 -5.23 -9.05
N TYR A 335 -16.79 -6.14 -8.87
CA TYR A 335 -16.99 -7.30 -9.73
C TYR A 335 -17.29 -6.87 -11.17
N TRP A 336 -18.22 -5.94 -11.36
CA TRP A 336 -18.62 -5.45 -12.68
C TRP A 336 -17.49 -4.70 -13.38
N ASN A 337 -16.71 -3.92 -12.63
CA ASN A 337 -15.51 -3.27 -13.16
C ASN A 337 -14.48 -4.28 -13.65
N TRP A 338 -14.21 -5.30 -12.83
CA TRP A 338 -13.29 -6.36 -13.23
C TRP A 338 -13.81 -7.13 -14.45
N LEU A 339 -15.09 -7.51 -14.48
CA LEU A 339 -15.69 -8.25 -15.61
C LEU A 339 -15.59 -7.44 -16.90
N ALA A 340 -15.90 -6.14 -16.85
CA ALA A 340 -15.77 -5.26 -18.01
C ALA A 340 -14.31 -5.17 -18.50
N ARG A 341 -13.35 -5.03 -17.59
CA ARG A 341 -11.90 -5.03 -17.90
C ARG A 341 -11.41 -6.36 -18.44
N HIS A 342 -11.93 -7.45 -17.92
CA HIS A 342 -11.62 -8.81 -18.35
C HIS A 342 -12.09 -9.07 -19.79
N GLU A 343 -13.32 -8.67 -20.12
CA GLU A 343 -13.87 -8.77 -21.47
C GLU A 343 -13.11 -7.91 -22.50
N MET A 344 -12.52 -6.78 -22.09
CA MET A 344 -11.58 -6.05 -22.96
C MET A 344 -10.27 -6.79 -23.16
N SER A 345 -9.72 -7.44 -22.12
CA SER A 345 -8.45 -8.16 -22.19
C SER A 345 -8.53 -9.51 -22.92
N GLY A 346 -9.72 -10.11 -23.02
CA GLY A 346 -9.95 -11.47 -23.53
C GLY A 346 -9.66 -11.69 -25.03
N CYS A 347 -9.24 -10.68 -25.77
CA CYS A 347 -8.81 -10.81 -27.16
C CYS A 347 -7.57 -9.95 -27.42
N ILE A 348 -6.38 -10.49 -27.13
CA ILE A 348 -5.12 -9.93 -27.63
C ILE A 348 -5.08 -10.18 -29.14
N SER A 349 -5.66 -9.25 -29.89
CA SER A 349 -5.16 -8.85 -31.18
C SER A 349 -4.52 -7.48 -30.98
N ASN A 350 -3.22 -7.49 -30.70
CA ASN A 350 -2.35 -6.33 -30.74
C ASN A 350 -2.38 -5.76 -32.16
N GLU A 351 -3.35 -4.90 -32.51
CA GLU A 351 -3.23 -3.99 -33.67
C GLU A 351 -4.36 -2.96 -33.88
N ALA A 352 -5.41 -2.89 -33.05
CA ALA A 352 -6.44 -1.86 -33.22
C ALA A 352 -6.47 -0.88 -32.03
N GLY A 353 -6.33 0.41 -32.34
CA GLY A 353 -6.51 1.49 -31.37
C GLY A 353 -7.85 1.40 -30.65
N LEU A 354 -7.89 1.95 -29.43
CA LEU A 354 -9.05 1.95 -28.53
C LEU A 354 -10.13 2.93 -29.05
N GLU A 355 -10.73 2.63 -30.19
CA GLU A 355 -11.88 3.39 -30.72
C GLU A 355 -13.19 2.86 -30.11
N PHE A 356 -14.19 3.73 -29.90
CA PHE A 356 -15.53 3.34 -29.42
C PHE A 356 -16.25 2.33 -30.34
N ALA A 357 -15.83 2.27 -31.60
CA ALA A 357 -16.29 1.28 -32.58
C ALA A 357 -15.69 -0.13 -32.34
N ASN A 358 -14.73 -0.27 -31.42
CA ASN A 358 -14.18 -1.57 -31.07
C ASN A 358 -15.27 -2.42 -30.37
N PRO A 359 -15.59 -3.61 -30.90
CA PRO A 359 -16.59 -4.50 -30.30
C PRO A 359 -16.28 -4.86 -28.84
N GLN A 360 -15.01 -4.78 -28.42
CA GLN A 360 -14.57 -5.01 -27.05
C GLN A 360 -15.09 -3.93 -26.08
N MET A 361 -15.03 -2.66 -26.50
CA MET A 361 -15.53 -1.53 -25.71
C MET A 361 -17.05 -1.59 -25.57
N GLN A 362 -17.76 -1.99 -26.63
CA GLN A 362 -19.22 -2.16 -26.60
C GLN A 362 -19.66 -3.29 -25.66
N LYS A 363 -18.93 -4.41 -25.64
CA LYS A 363 -19.17 -5.50 -24.67
C LYS A 363 -18.93 -5.05 -23.23
N ALA A 364 -17.85 -4.30 -22.97
CA ALA A 364 -17.58 -3.74 -21.65
C ALA A 364 -18.69 -2.76 -21.19
N ILE A 365 -19.16 -1.90 -22.10
CA ILE A 365 -20.30 -1.01 -21.86
C ILE A 365 -21.56 -1.82 -21.53
N GLN A 366 -21.86 -2.87 -22.29
CA GLN A 366 -23.01 -3.74 -22.03
C GLN A 366 -22.92 -4.38 -20.64
N VAL A 367 -21.74 -4.86 -20.23
CA VAL A 367 -21.50 -5.42 -18.90
C VAL A 367 -21.78 -4.38 -17.81
N PHE A 368 -21.33 -3.14 -17.98
CA PHE A 368 -21.65 -2.05 -17.04
C PHE A 368 -23.13 -1.71 -17.02
N GLU A 369 -23.83 -1.72 -18.16
CA GLU A 369 -25.27 -1.49 -18.21
C GLU A 369 -26.07 -2.62 -17.53
N GLU A 370 -25.65 -3.87 -17.67
CA GLU A 370 -26.19 -5.01 -16.91
C GLU A 370 -25.89 -4.87 -15.40
N GLY A 371 -24.70 -4.37 -15.06
CA GLY A 371 -24.31 -4.04 -13.70
C GLY A 371 -25.18 -2.93 -13.10
N LEU A 372 -25.50 -1.88 -13.86
CA LEU A 372 -26.37 -0.80 -13.41
C LEU A 372 -27.83 -1.26 -13.23
N GLN A 373 -28.29 -2.28 -13.97
CA GLN A 373 -29.62 -2.87 -13.76
C GLN A 373 -29.69 -3.70 -12.47
N THR A 374 -28.57 -4.30 -12.05
CA THR A 374 -28.51 -5.16 -10.85
C THR A 374 -28.16 -4.36 -9.60
N VAL A 375 -27.26 -3.39 -9.70
CA VAL A 375 -26.76 -2.56 -8.61
C VAL A 375 -26.80 -1.09 -9.01
N THR A 376 -27.92 -0.42 -8.73
CA THR A 376 -27.99 1.04 -8.83
C THR A 376 -27.35 1.65 -7.58
N SER A 377 -26.04 1.83 -7.59
CA SER A 377 -25.29 2.50 -6.52
C SER A 377 -24.47 3.66 -7.07
N SER A 378 -24.21 4.67 -6.25
CA SER A 378 -23.36 5.80 -6.64
C SER A 378 -21.93 5.37 -7.02
N SER A 379 -21.36 4.42 -6.26
CA SER A 379 -20.06 3.81 -6.53
C SER A 379 -19.99 3.10 -7.89
N MET A 380 -21.09 2.49 -8.37
CA MET A 380 -21.12 1.89 -9.71
C MET A 380 -20.99 2.94 -10.82
N PHE A 381 -21.66 4.08 -10.65
CA PHE A 381 -21.54 5.19 -11.59
C PHE A 381 -20.13 5.78 -11.56
N GLU A 382 -19.53 6.00 -10.39
CA GLU A 382 -18.14 6.47 -10.24
C GLU A 382 -17.15 5.55 -10.96
N ILE A 383 -17.23 4.24 -10.72
CA ILE A 383 -16.32 3.27 -11.35
C ILE A 383 -16.53 3.20 -12.86
N TYR A 384 -17.79 3.25 -13.32
CA TYR A 384 -18.09 3.24 -14.75
C TYR A 384 -17.59 4.51 -15.45
N ILE A 385 -17.79 5.68 -14.84
CA ILE A 385 -17.28 6.96 -15.36
C ILE A 385 -15.76 6.95 -15.40
N ASN A 386 -15.09 6.52 -14.32
CA ASN A 386 -13.63 6.41 -14.28
C ASN A 386 -13.10 5.50 -15.37
N PHE A 387 -13.75 4.35 -15.60
CA PHE A 387 -13.42 3.45 -16.68
C PHE A 387 -13.54 4.13 -18.07
N LEU A 388 -14.64 4.85 -18.33
CA LEU A 388 -14.83 5.56 -19.60
C LEU A 388 -13.84 6.72 -19.76
N MET A 389 -13.49 7.42 -18.68
CA MET A 389 -12.48 8.49 -18.68
C MET A 389 -11.07 7.94 -18.95
N GLU A 390 -10.70 6.80 -18.35
CA GLU A 390 -9.45 6.10 -18.67
C GLU A 390 -9.37 5.72 -20.15
N ALA A 391 -10.48 5.26 -20.74
CA ALA A 391 -10.56 4.92 -22.16
C ALA A 391 -10.31 6.15 -23.06
N ILE A 392 -10.78 7.34 -22.67
CA ILE A 392 -10.50 8.60 -23.38
C ILE A 392 -9.02 8.98 -23.29
N VAL A 393 -8.40 8.84 -22.12
CA VAL A 393 -6.97 9.17 -21.93
C VAL A 393 -6.10 8.22 -22.78
N GLN A 394 -6.44 6.94 -22.82
CA GLN A 394 -5.71 5.95 -23.63
C GLN A 394 -5.90 6.15 -25.14
N SER A 395 -7.05 6.65 -25.59
CA SER A 395 -7.28 6.95 -27.01
C SER A 395 -6.55 8.21 -27.49
N ASN A 396 -6.33 9.19 -26.60
CA ASN A 396 -5.86 10.52 -27.01
C ASN A 396 -4.38 10.79 -26.72
N GLY A 397 -3.67 9.93 -25.99
CA GLY A 397 -2.20 9.99 -25.80
C GLY A 397 -1.65 11.19 -25.02
N ASP A 398 -2.40 12.29 -24.91
CA ASP A 398 -2.06 13.54 -24.22
C ASP A 398 -3.26 14.08 -23.42
N GLU A 399 -3.01 14.54 -22.19
CA GLU A 399 -4.02 15.06 -21.25
C GLU A 399 -4.75 16.34 -21.73
N ASN A 400 -4.27 16.98 -22.80
CA ASN A 400 -4.65 18.36 -23.16
C ASN A 400 -5.52 18.51 -24.42
N GLU A 401 -5.86 17.44 -25.13
CA GLU A 401 -6.77 17.48 -26.29
C GLU A 401 -8.05 16.66 -26.04
N ILE A 402 -8.87 17.10 -25.08
CA ILE A 402 -10.29 16.68 -24.96
C ILE A 402 -11.19 17.51 -25.92
N SER A 403 -10.58 18.38 -26.75
CA SER A 403 -11.25 19.38 -27.59
C SER A 403 -12.00 18.81 -28.80
N SER A 404 -11.85 17.52 -29.14
CA SER A 404 -12.67 16.91 -30.18
C SER A 404 -14.06 16.54 -29.63
N LEU A 405 -14.98 17.51 -29.76
CA LEU A 405 -16.44 17.43 -29.60
C LEU A 405 -17.15 16.23 -30.27
N SER A 406 -16.42 15.35 -30.95
CA SER A 406 -16.91 14.23 -31.74
C SER A 406 -16.48 12.86 -31.21
N ASN A 407 -16.03 12.74 -29.96
CA ASN A 407 -15.79 11.42 -29.39
C ASN A 407 -17.12 10.83 -28.85
N PRO A 408 -17.65 9.76 -29.45
CA PRO A 408 -18.90 9.13 -29.01
C PRO A 408 -18.85 8.65 -27.55
N ILE A 409 -17.65 8.43 -27.00
CA ILE A 409 -17.45 8.13 -25.57
C ILE A 409 -17.93 9.29 -24.70
N ILE A 410 -17.66 10.55 -25.07
CA ILE A 410 -18.03 11.73 -24.29
C ILE A 410 -19.56 11.89 -24.25
N SER A 411 -20.24 11.67 -25.39
CA SER A 411 -21.70 11.66 -25.42
C SER A 411 -22.30 10.55 -24.56
N HIS A 412 -21.63 9.40 -24.51
CA HIS A 412 -22.04 8.28 -23.68
C HIS A 412 -21.83 8.57 -22.18
N ILE A 413 -20.71 9.17 -21.80
CA ILE A 413 -20.46 9.62 -20.41
C ILE A 413 -21.55 10.60 -19.97
N ILE A 414 -21.92 11.57 -20.81
CA ILE A 414 -23.01 12.50 -20.52
C ILE A 414 -24.33 11.76 -20.27
N ASN A 415 -24.64 10.75 -21.08
CA ASN A 415 -25.82 9.91 -20.89
C ASN A 415 -25.75 9.13 -19.56
N VAL A 416 -24.56 8.63 -19.18
CA VAL A 416 -24.36 7.94 -17.89
C VAL A 416 -24.61 8.87 -16.71
N TYR A 417 -24.11 10.12 -16.76
CA TYR A 417 -24.42 11.12 -15.73
C TYR A 417 -25.91 11.48 -15.68
N GLN A 418 -26.59 11.56 -16.83
CA GLN A 418 -28.05 11.77 -16.87
C GLN A 418 -28.81 10.60 -16.24
N LYS A 419 -28.43 9.36 -16.56
CA LYS A 419 -28.97 8.16 -15.90
C LYS A 419 -28.70 8.17 -14.39
N ALA A 420 -27.56 8.68 -13.94
CA ALA A 420 -27.26 8.85 -12.51
C ALA A 420 -28.16 9.91 -11.84
N ASP A 421 -28.48 11.01 -12.54
CA ASP A 421 -29.43 12.03 -12.07
C ASP A 421 -30.85 11.47 -11.95
N GLU A 422 -31.31 10.71 -12.96
CA GLU A 422 -32.63 10.07 -12.98
C GLU A 422 -32.81 9.02 -11.89
N THR A 423 -31.77 8.22 -11.63
CA THR A 423 -31.77 7.17 -10.59
C THR A 423 -31.52 7.71 -9.17
N GLY A 424 -31.22 9.01 -9.03
CA GLY A 424 -30.95 9.63 -7.73
C GLY A 424 -29.63 9.20 -7.08
N CYS A 425 -28.71 8.59 -7.83
CA CYS A 425 -27.42 8.09 -7.35
C CYS A 425 -26.27 9.10 -7.54
N LEU A 426 -26.59 10.33 -7.90
CA LEU A 426 -25.60 11.40 -8.05
C LEU A 426 -25.06 11.78 -6.66
N THR A 427 -23.75 11.69 -6.45
CA THR A 427 -23.05 12.25 -5.28
C THR A 427 -22.61 13.69 -5.55
N GLU A 428 -22.25 14.42 -4.49
CA GLU A 428 -21.73 15.78 -4.61
C GLU A 428 -20.46 15.85 -5.49
N GLU A 429 -19.63 14.82 -5.44
CA GLU A 429 -18.37 14.72 -6.19
C GLU A 429 -18.64 14.42 -7.67
N LEU A 430 -19.51 13.44 -7.97
CA LEU A 430 -19.96 13.16 -9.33
C LEU A 430 -20.63 14.36 -10.00
N ALA A 431 -21.41 15.15 -9.24
CA ALA A 431 -22.05 16.36 -9.74
C ALA A 431 -21.03 17.43 -10.12
N ASP A 432 -19.95 17.59 -9.34
CA ASP A 432 -18.89 18.54 -9.65
C ASP A 432 -18.06 18.07 -10.85
N GLU A 433 -17.76 16.78 -10.92
CA GLU A 433 -17.13 16.16 -12.08
C GLU A 433 -17.96 16.38 -13.35
N TYR A 434 -19.29 16.22 -13.28
CA TYR A 434 -20.20 16.45 -14.40
C TYR A 434 -20.15 17.90 -14.89
N VAL A 435 -20.18 18.88 -13.96
CA VAL A 435 -20.05 20.30 -14.30
C VAL A 435 -18.67 20.60 -14.87
N SER A 436 -17.61 20.01 -14.31
CA SER A 436 -16.23 20.16 -14.79
C SER A 436 -16.05 19.58 -16.19
N LEU A 437 -16.71 18.48 -16.53
CA LEU A 437 -16.70 17.85 -17.85
C LEU A 437 -17.27 18.83 -18.89
N TYR A 438 -18.43 19.45 -18.62
CA TYR A 438 -19.00 20.45 -19.54
C TYR A 438 -18.10 21.68 -19.70
N LEU A 439 -17.39 22.08 -18.65
CA LEU A 439 -16.41 23.18 -18.76
C LEU A 439 -15.21 22.80 -19.62
N LYS A 440 -14.72 21.56 -19.52
CA LYS A 440 -13.66 21.04 -20.39
C LYS A 440 -14.09 20.94 -21.85
N LEU A 441 -15.38 20.75 -22.11
CA LEU A 441 -15.98 20.72 -23.45
C LEU A 441 -16.32 22.11 -24.02
N GLU A 442 -15.92 23.19 -23.35
CA GLU A 442 -16.23 24.60 -23.70
C GLU A 442 -17.74 24.92 -23.78
N LYS A 443 -18.62 24.04 -23.28
CA LYS A 443 -20.07 24.24 -23.27
C LYS A 443 -20.53 24.99 -22.01
N THR A 444 -20.07 26.23 -21.88
CA THR A 444 -20.28 27.08 -20.70
C THR A 444 -21.76 27.29 -20.33
N HIS A 445 -22.62 27.48 -21.32
CA HIS A 445 -24.06 27.70 -21.09
C HIS A 445 -24.82 26.42 -20.65
N GLU A 446 -24.42 25.25 -21.14
CA GLU A 446 -24.99 23.97 -20.67
C GLU A 446 -24.51 23.67 -19.25
N ALA A 447 -23.22 23.93 -18.96
CA ALA A 447 -22.66 23.82 -17.61
C ALA A 447 -23.40 24.72 -16.61
N GLN A 448 -23.70 25.96 -17.00
CA GLN A 448 -24.42 26.94 -16.15
C GLN A 448 -25.83 26.45 -15.80
N LYS A 449 -26.59 25.96 -16.79
CA LYS A 449 -27.94 25.41 -16.58
C LYS A 449 -27.95 24.18 -15.69
N LEU A 450 -26.96 23.29 -15.87
CA LEU A 450 -26.83 22.09 -15.07
C LEU A 450 -26.44 22.41 -13.63
N ALA A 451 -25.46 23.31 -13.44
CA ALA A 451 -25.09 23.80 -12.12
C ALA A 451 -26.28 24.49 -11.42
N GLU A 452 -27.12 25.22 -12.16
CA GLU A 452 -28.35 25.79 -11.62
C GLU A 452 -29.35 24.74 -11.16
N LYS A 453 -29.63 23.73 -11.98
CA LYS A 453 -30.54 22.63 -11.65
C LYS A 453 -30.05 21.88 -10.41
N LEU A 454 -28.77 21.52 -10.37
CA LEU A 454 -28.16 20.74 -9.28
C LEU A 454 -28.13 21.51 -7.96
N CYS A 455 -27.79 22.80 -7.99
CA CYS A 455 -27.76 23.65 -6.80
C CYS A 455 -29.15 24.04 -6.26
N SER A 456 -30.18 24.07 -7.14
CA SER A 456 -31.54 24.46 -6.73
C SER A 456 -32.36 23.30 -6.19
N GLU A 457 -32.20 22.08 -6.73
CA GLU A 457 -33.02 20.92 -6.42
C GLU A 457 -32.41 19.99 -5.37
N LYS A 458 -31.22 19.42 -5.64
CA LYS A 458 -30.70 18.26 -4.88
C LYS A 458 -29.55 18.60 -3.92
N PHE A 459 -28.63 19.49 -4.30
CA PHE A 459 -27.42 19.80 -3.53
C PHE A 459 -27.37 21.24 -3.04
N ALA A 460 -28.48 21.70 -2.46
CA ALA A 460 -28.57 23.05 -1.90
C ALA A 460 -27.49 23.33 -0.82
N GLY A 461 -27.01 22.29 -0.13
CA GLY A 461 -26.01 22.39 0.93
C GLY A 461 -24.54 22.29 0.50
N SER A 462 -24.23 21.87 -0.74
CA SER A 462 -22.84 21.57 -1.12
C SER A 462 -22.06 22.82 -1.53
N ALA A 463 -21.01 23.17 -0.78
CA ALA A 463 -20.21 24.36 -1.06
C ALA A 463 -19.44 24.29 -2.38
N LYS A 464 -18.97 23.09 -2.77
CA LYS A 464 -18.16 22.86 -3.99
C LYS A 464 -18.96 23.17 -5.25
N LEU A 465 -20.20 22.69 -5.35
CA LEU A 465 -21.08 22.95 -6.50
C LEU A 465 -21.46 24.42 -6.63
N TRP A 466 -21.70 25.10 -5.50
CA TRP A 466 -21.95 26.55 -5.50
C TRP A 466 -20.70 27.33 -5.94
N LEU A 467 -19.49 26.91 -5.57
CA LEU A 467 -18.26 27.52 -6.07
C LEU A 467 -18.10 27.33 -7.56
N SER A 468 -18.30 26.10 -8.05
CA SER A 468 -18.25 25.80 -9.47
C SER A 468 -19.27 26.66 -10.23
N ARG A 469 -20.52 26.76 -9.76
CA ARG A 469 -21.54 27.66 -10.33
C ARG A 469 -21.08 29.12 -10.36
N VAL A 470 -20.63 29.67 -9.23
CA VAL A 470 -20.22 31.08 -9.15
C VAL A 470 -18.99 31.34 -10.02
N SER A 471 -18.05 30.40 -10.11
CA SER A 471 -16.86 30.54 -10.95
C SER A 471 -17.21 30.57 -12.44
N ILE A 472 -18.21 29.80 -12.88
CA ILE A 472 -18.72 29.79 -14.26
C ILE A 472 -19.36 31.13 -14.58
N GLU A 473 -20.18 31.67 -13.68
CA GLU A 473 -20.83 32.97 -13.84
C GLU A 473 -19.81 34.11 -13.89
N ILE A 474 -18.79 34.08 -13.03
CA ILE A 474 -17.72 35.08 -13.07
C ILE A 474 -16.92 35.00 -14.39
N ARG A 475 -16.66 33.78 -14.88
CA ARG A 475 -15.94 33.57 -16.16
C ARG A 475 -16.78 34.03 -17.36
N SER A 476 -18.06 33.67 -17.42
CA SER A 476 -18.96 34.10 -18.51
C SER A 476 -19.14 35.61 -18.54
N LEU A 477 -19.11 36.28 -17.39
CA LEU A 477 -19.14 37.75 -17.31
C LEU A 477 -17.82 38.39 -17.76
N SER A 478 -16.67 37.76 -17.49
CA SER A 478 -15.37 38.27 -17.95
C SER A 478 -15.18 38.19 -19.46
N GLU A 479 -15.79 37.20 -20.13
CA GLU A 479 -15.72 37.03 -21.58
C GLU A 479 -16.56 38.08 -22.34
N ASN A 480 -17.60 38.63 -21.71
CA ASN A 480 -18.62 39.47 -22.35
C ASN A 480 -18.44 41.00 -22.15
N SER A 481 -17.26 41.46 -21.72
CA SER A 481 -16.84 42.86 -21.40
C SER A 481 -16.82 43.22 -19.90
N SER A 482 -16.32 44.43 -19.56
CA SER A 482 -16.17 44.86 -18.16
C SER A 482 -17.49 44.76 -17.41
N PRO A 483 -17.53 44.12 -16.23
CA PRO A 483 -18.78 43.79 -15.54
C PRO A 483 -19.60 45.05 -15.24
N SER A 484 -20.87 45.02 -15.62
CA SER A 484 -21.81 46.10 -15.36
C SER A 484 -22.34 46.05 -13.92
N LYS A 485 -22.94 47.14 -13.44
CA LYS A 485 -23.59 47.17 -12.10
C LYS A 485 -24.70 46.13 -11.96
N ALA A 486 -25.35 45.71 -13.05
CA ALA A 486 -26.37 44.67 -13.03
C ALA A 486 -25.73 43.28 -12.81
N ASP A 487 -24.57 43.04 -13.41
CA ASP A 487 -23.83 41.77 -13.30
C ASP A 487 -23.26 41.58 -11.88
N PHE A 488 -22.83 42.66 -11.24
CA PHE A 488 -22.46 42.62 -9.83
C PHE A 488 -23.64 42.31 -8.90
N GLN A 489 -24.84 42.74 -9.27
CA GLN A 489 -26.06 42.45 -8.51
C GLN A 489 -26.49 40.98 -8.67
N THR A 490 -26.42 40.43 -9.88
CA THR A 490 -26.77 39.01 -10.13
C THR A 490 -25.81 38.07 -9.41
N VAL A 491 -24.50 38.31 -9.49
CA VAL A 491 -23.49 37.53 -8.76
C VAL A 491 -23.66 37.66 -7.25
N PHE A 492 -24.00 38.86 -6.75
CA PHE A 492 -24.28 39.07 -5.32
C PHE A 492 -25.51 38.29 -4.84
N GLU A 493 -26.58 38.26 -5.63
CA GLU A 493 -27.80 37.49 -5.31
C GLU A 493 -27.54 35.98 -5.32
N LEU A 494 -26.78 35.49 -6.30
CA LEU A 494 -26.36 34.09 -6.38
C LEU A 494 -25.53 33.67 -5.16
N LEU A 495 -24.50 34.44 -4.83
CA LEU A 495 -23.67 34.21 -3.64
C LEU A 495 -24.49 34.32 -2.35
N SER A 496 -25.40 35.29 -2.26
CA SER A 496 -26.26 35.46 -1.10
C SER A 496 -27.20 34.26 -0.91
N ASN A 497 -27.70 33.69 -2.01
CA ASN A 497 -28.52 32.48 -1.97
C ASN A 497 -27.70 31.24 -1.59
N ALA A 498 -26.48 31.10 -2.11
CA ALA A 498 -25.56 30.03 -1.74
C ALA A 498 -25.24 30.07 -0.23
N LEU A 499 -24.81 31.23 0.26
CA LEU A 499 -24.41 31.43 1.66
C LEU A 499 -25.56 31.27 2.68
N ARG A 500 -26.82 31.35 2.23
CA ARG A 500 -28.00 31.06 3.06
C ARG A 500 -28.33 29.57 3.14
N LYS A 501 -27.96 28.79 2.12
CA LYS A 501 -28.31 27.37 1.99
C LYS A 501 -27.19 26.43 2.44
N VAL A 502 -25.93 26.84 2.31
CA VAL A 502 -24.74 26.06 2.66
C VAL A 502 -24.42 26.17 4.17
N PRO A 503 -24.07 25.07 4.86
CA PRO A 503 -23.64 25.11 6.25
C PRO A 503 -22.32 25.89 6.41
N ILE A 504 -22.18 26.60 7.52
CA ILE A 504 -21.08 27.56 7.70
C ILE A 504 -19.70 26.87 7.72
N SER A 505 -19.64 25.58 8.09
CA SER A 505 -18.43 24.74 8.10
C SER A 505 -17.78 24.57 6.72
N GLU A 506 -18.58 24.53 5.66
CA GLU A 506 -18.09 24.30 4.29
C GLU A 506 -18.07 25.60 3.45
N SER A 507 -18.65 26.67 3.99
CA SER A 507 -18.83 27.94 3.28
C SER A 507 -17.58 28.84 3.22
N GLU A 508 -16.48 28.51 3.90
CA GLU A 508 -15.30 29.39 4.01
C GLU A 508 -14.74 29.80 2.65
N SER A 509 -14.64 28.87 1.72
CA SER A 509 -14.19 29.08 0.35
C SER A 509 -15.15 29.98 -0.46
N LEU A 510 -16.47 29.83 -0.27
CA LEU A 510 -17.49 30.70 -0.87
C LEU A 510 -17.36 32.14 -0.36
N TRP A 511 -17.11 32.31 0.94
CA TRP A 511 -16.89 33.63 1.51
C TRP A 511 -15.62 34.28 0.97
N LEU A 512 -14.50 33.55 0.90
CA LEU A 512 -13.26 34.07 0.32
C LEU A 512 -13.44 34.49 -1.14
N MET A 513 -14.14 33.68 -1.94
CA MET A 513 -14.49 34.04 -3.32
C MET A 513 -15.34 35.31 -3.39
N ALA A 514 -16.35 35.43 -2.53
CA ALA A 514 -17.19 36.63 -2.45
C ALA A 514 -16.37 37.88 -2.08
N PHE A 515 -15.53 37.80 -1.04
CA PHE A 515 -14.70 38.93 -0.62
C PHE A 515 -13.71 39.35 -1.70
N ASN A 516 -13.03 38.40 -2.34
CA ASN A 516 -12.10 38.69 -3.43
C ASN A 516 -12.79 39.35 -4.63
N PHE A 517 -13.96 38.86 -5.03
CA PHE A 517 -14.70 39.44 -6.17
C PHE A 517 -15.22 40.86 -5.88
N PHE A 518 -15.70 41.12 -4.66
CA PHE A 518 -16.24 42.42 -4.27
C PHE A 518 -15.20 43.37 -3.62
N ALA A 519 -13.91 43.04 -3.63
CA ALA A 519 -12.85 43.79 -2.93
C ALA A 519 -12.87 45.31 -3.21
N HIS A 520 -13.18 45.69 -4.45
CA HIS A 520 -13.18 47.08 -4.89
C HIS A 520 -14.54 47.79 -4.74
N GLN A 521 -15.59 47.08 -4.28
CA GLN A 521 -16.96 47.59 -4.20
C GLN A 521 -17.47 47.70 -2.76
N ARG A 522 -17.35 48.91 -2.19
CA ARG A 522 -17.67 49.18 -0.77
C ARG A 522 -19.10 48.79 -0.36
N THR A 523 -20.09 49.04 -1.23
CA THR A 523 -21.51 48.80 -0.94
C THR A 523 -21.86 47.33 -0.77
N TYR A 524 -21.24 46.46 -1.57
CA TYR A 524 -21.48 45.02 -1.50
C TYR A 524 -20.68 44.39 -0.36
N LEU A 525 -19.46 44.90 -0.10
CA LEU A 525 -18.68 44.49 1.07
C LEU A 525 -19.39 44.76 2.39
N ASP A 526 -20.02 45.93 2.55
CA ASP A 526 -20.79 46.22 3.77
C ASP A 526 -21.96 45.24 3.94
N LYS A 527 -22.67 44.90 2.84
CA LYS A 527 -23.74 43.90 2.88
C LYS A 527 -23.23 42.50 3.20
N LEU A 528 -22.07 42.09 2.67
CA LEU A 528 -21.45 40.79 2.97
C LEU A 528 -21.00 40.70 4.44
N VAL A 529 -20.44 41.77 4.99
CA VAL A 529 -20.05 41.83 6.41
C VAL A 529 -21.27 41.75 7.32
N GLU A 530 -22.37 42.42 7.00
CA GLU A 530 -23.60 42.26 7.78
C GLU A 530 -24.17 40.83 7.65
N MET A 531 -24.09 40.23 6.47
CA MET A 531 -24.50 38.83 6.29
C MET A 531 -23.64 37.84 7.07
N SER A 532 -22.33 38.06 7.20
CA SER A 532 -21.44 37.18 7.97
C SER A 532 -21.65 37.33 9.48
N ILE A 533 -22.00 38.52 9.96
CA ILE A 533 -22.41 38.73 11.36
C ILE A 533 -23.75 38.03 11.62
N LEU A 534 -24.71 38.14 10.71
CA LEU A 534 -26.00 37.47 10.83
C LEU A 534 -25.89 35.95 10.78
N SER A 535 -25.01 35.39 9.94
CA SER A 535 -24.77 33.92 9.94
C SER A 535 -24.11 33.48 11.25
N ALA A 536 -23.15 34.26 11.76
CA ALA A 536 -22.48 33.99 13.03
C ALA A 536 -23.43 34.01 14.24
N THR A 537 -24.47 34.86 14.22
CA THR A 537 -25.50 34.87 15.30
C THR A 537 -26.40 33.64 15.30
N LYS A 538 -26.57 32.97 14.16
CA LYS A 538 -27.47 31.81 14.02
C LYS A 538 -26.78 30.52 14.44
N SER A 539 -25.50 30.36 14.12
CA SER A 539 -24.69 29.21 14.50
C SER A 539 -24.06 29.42 15.87
N HIS A 540 -24.64 28.81 16.89
CA HIS A 540 -24.14 28.91 18.25
C HIS A 540 -22.82 28.12 18.40
N GLY A 541 -21.69 28.82 18.39
CA GLY A 541 -20.44 28.32 18.97
C GLY A 541 -19.58 27.37 18.13
N SER A 542 -19.70 27.32 16.79
CA SER A 542 -18.77 26.52 15.99
C SER A 542 -17.48 27.29 15.65
N ASP A 543 -16.33 26.64 15.84
CA ASP A 543 -15.00 27.25 15.59
C ASP A 543 -14.82 27.76 14.15
N HIS A 544 -15.50 27.13 13.18
CA HIS A 544 -15.49 27.52 11.77
C HIS A 544 -16.05 28.93 11.53
N VAL A 545 -17.08 29.33 12.26
CA VAL A 545 -17.69 30.67 12.18
C VAL A 545 -16.69 31.75 12.60
N PHE A 546 -15.88 31.41 13.59
CA PHE A 546 -14.92 32.33 14.17
C PHE A 546 -13.60 32.38 13.40
N SER A 547 -13.24 31.30 12.69
CA SER A 547 -12.21 31.34 11.63
C SER A 547 -12.61 32.30 10.51
N LEU A 548 -13.84 32.16 10.02
CA LEU A 548 -14.41 33.07 9.03
C LEU A 548 -14.44 34.52 9.53
N ALA A 549 -14.82 34.75 10.79
CA ALA A 549 -14.78 36.09 11.37
C ALA A 549 -13.36 36.68 11.39
N SER A 550 -12.33 35.87 11.67
CA SER A 550 -10.93 36.29 11.60
C SER A 550 -10.53 36.69 10.16
N THR A 551 -10.87 35.88 9.16
CA THR A 551 -10.57 36.18 7.74
C THR A 551 -11.30 37.43 7.25
N VAL A 552 -12.57 37.60 7.63
CA VAL A 552 -13.35 38.83 7.35
C VAL A 552 -12.67 40.06 7.94
N VAL A 553 -12.21 40.00 9.20
CA VAL A 553 -11.55 41.14 9.85
C VAL A 553 -10.21 41.46 9.19
N LYS A 554 -9.42 40.45 8.79
CA LYS A 554 -8.18 40.64 8.01
C LYS A 554 -8.49 41.32 6.66
N PHE A 555 -9.52 40.88 5.95
CA PHE A 555 -9.90 41.47 4.66
C PHE A 555 -10.39 42.93 4.79
N VAL A 556 -11.14 43.22 5.85
CA VAL A 556 -11.57 44.60 6.15
C VAL A 556 -10.40 45.49 6.51
N LEU A 557 -9.37 44.95 7.19
CA LEU A 557 -8.14 45.68 7.49
C LEU A 557 -7.44 46.13 6.21
N GLU A 558 -7.28 45.22 5.24
CA GLU A 558 -6.62 45.50 3.96
C GLU A 558 -7.39 46.52 3.10
N THR A 559 -8.73 46.47 3.12
CA THR A 559 -9.57 47.29 2.24
C THR A 559 -10.03 48.62 2.84
N LYS A 560 -10.34 48.67 4.14
CA LYS A 560 -10.98 49.82 4.82
C LYS A 560 -10.17 50.38 5.99
N GLY A 561 -9.02 49.78 6.29
CA GLY A 561 -8.09 50.23 7.33
C GLY A 561 -8.47 49.85 8.77
N ALA A 562 -7.55 50.15 9.69
CA ALA A 562 -7.56 49.67 11.08
C ALA A 562 -8.81 50.05 11.89
N HIS A 563 -9.34 51.26 11.72
CA HIS A 563 -10.48 51.73 12.50
C HIS A 563 -11.77 50.93 12.20
N SER A 564 -11.99 50.61 10.93
CA SER A 564 -13.14 49.82 10.49
C SER A 564 -13.04 48.37 10.95
N ALA A 565 -11.85 47.78 10.85
CA ALA A 565 -11.56 46.44 11.37
C ALA A 565 -11.83 46.34 12.88
N ARG A 566 -11.43 47.36 13.65
CA ARG A 566 -11.69 47.46 15.10
C ARG A 566 -13.17 47.48 15.46
N LYS A 567 -14.00 48.17 14.67
CA LYS A 567 -15.45 48.19 14.89
C LYS A 567 -16.06 46.81 14.63
N ILE A 568 -15.58 46.10 13.61
CA ILE A 568 -16.13 44.82 13.18
C ILE A 568 -15.71 43.69 14.13
N TYR A 569 -14.43 43.58 14.52
CA TYR A 569 -14.05 42.53 15.48
C TYR A 569 -14.73 42.73 16.84
N LYS A 570 -14.96 43.98 17.29
CA LYS A 570 -15.71 44.24 18.53
C LYS A 570 -17.15 43.73 18.46
N ARG A 571 -17.77 43.78 17.28
CA ARG A 571 -19.11 43.21 17.06
C ARG A 571 -19.08 41.68 17.09
N PHE A 572 -18.05 41.05 16.52
CA PHE A 572 -17.87 39.59 16.60
C PHE A 572 -17.57 39.10 18.02
N LEU A 573 -16.76 39.84 18.79
CA LEU A 573 -16.46 39.53 20.19
C LEU A 573 -17.65 39.75 21.14
N ALA A 574 -18.64 40.55 20.73
CA ALA A 574 -19.87 40.74 21.49
C ALA A 574 -20.88 39.57 21.33
N LEU A 575 -20.59 38.61 20.45
CA LEU A 575 -21.41 37.42 20.28
C LEU A 575 -21.19 36.43 21.44
N PRO A 576 -22.22 35.64 21.82
CA PRO A 576 -22.11 34.67 22.91
C PRO A 576 -21.13 33.53 22.55
N GLY A 577 -20.11 33.34 23.39
CA GLY A 577 -19.11 32.27 23.25
C GLY A 577 -18.05 32.51 22.16
N PRO A 578 -17.26 33.60 22.20
CA PRO A 578 -16.22 33.87 21.21
C PRO A 578 -15.11 32.82 21.27
N SER A 579 -14.76 32.19 20.13
CA SER A 579 -13.72 31.15 20.13
C SER A 579 -12.32 31.70 20.34
N LEU A 580 -11.43 30.84 20.84
CA LEU A 580 -10.02 31.12 20.99
C LEU A 580 -9.35 31.52 19.65
N VAL A 581 -9.83 30.98 18.52
CA VAL A 581 -9.32 31.29 17.17
C VAL A 581 -9.57 32.75 16.81
N LEU A 582 -10.77 33.28 17.12
CA LEU A 582 -11.07 34.69 16.89
C LEU A 582 -10.18 35.59 17.74
N TYR A 583 -9.97 35.24 19.02
CA TYR A 583 -9.05 35.99 19.88
C TYR A 583 -7.62 36.00 19.32
N LYS A 584 -7.07 34.82 18.95
CA LYS A 584 -5.74 34.70 18.35
C LYS A 584 -5.64 35.55 17.06
N GLY A 585 -6.65 35.51 16.20
CA GLY A 585 -6.70 36.31 14.96
C GLY A 585 -6.77 37.82 15.21
N CYS A 586 -7.59 38.28 16.15
CA CYS A 586 -7.68 39.70 16.51
C CYS A 586 -6.38 40.20 17.16
N ILE A 587 -5.76 39.38 17.99
CA ILE A 587 -4.46 39.67 18.60
C ILE A 587 -3.39 39.81 17.53
N GLU A 588 -3.32 38.88 16.57
CA GLU A 588 -2.38 38.94 15.44
C GLU A 588 -2.54 40.25 14.66
N ILE A 589 -3.76 40.66 14.37
CA ILE A 589 -4.06 41.94 13.70
C ILE A 589 -3.55 43.13 14.50
N GLU A 590 -3.80 43.18 15.81
CA GLU A 590 -3.31 44.28 16.64
C GLU A 590 -1.78 44.24 16.76
N THR A 591 -1.14 43.08 16.80
CA THR A 591 0.34 42.98 16.77
C THR A 591 0.94 43.49 15.46
N ASN A 592 0.29 43.21 14.33
CA ASN A 592 0.68 43.73 13.02
C ASN A 592 0.46 45.25 12.94
N LEU A 593 -0.57 45.78 13.61
CA LEU A 593 -0.79 47.23 13.69
C LEU A 593 0.24 47.94 14.58
N ILE A 594 0.70 47.29 15.65
CA ILE A 594 1.78 47.81 16.51
C ILE A 594 3.09 47.92 15.71
N SER A 595 3.44 46.91 14.90
CA SER A 595 4.67 46.97 14.08
C SER A 595 4.61 48.07 13.01
N VAL A 596 3.40 48.41 12.52
CA VAL A 596 3.15 49.52 11.58
C VAL A 596 3.12 50.89 12.28
N GLY A 597 3.20 50.94 13.62
CA GLY A 597 3.38 52.18 14.39
C GLY A 597 2.10 52.76 15.01
N ASP A 598 1.03 51.97 15.14
CA ASP A 598 -0.19 52.44 15.80
C ASP A 598 -0.03 52.50 17.33
N LYS A 599 -0.35 53.66 17.92
CA LYS A 599 -0.22 53.94 19.35
C LYS A 599 -1.23 53.19 20.21
N ASP A 600 -2.41 52.90 19.64
CA ASP A 600 -3.50 52.26 20.39
C ASP A 600 -3.45 50.73 20.36
N GLY A 601 -2.59 50.14 19.51
CA GLY A 601 -2.52 48.70 19.28
C GLY A 601 -2.18 47.91 20.54
N LEU A 602 -1.20 48.38 21.34
CA LEU A 602 -0.78 47.70 22.57
C LEU A 602 -1.88 47.67 23.65
N SER A 603 -2.60 48.78 23.80
CA SER A 603 -3.73 48.88 24.74
C SER A 603 -4.89 47.96 24.33
N ASN A 604 -5.19 47.88 23.03
CA ASN A 604 -6.24 47.00 22.52
C ASN A 604 -5.82 45.52 22.61
N ALA A 605 -4.58 45.19 22.28
CA ALA A 605 -4.03 43.84 22.44
C ALA A 605 -4.13 43.34 23.89
N ARG A 606 -3.79 44.19 24.88
CA ARG A 606 -3.97 43.86 26.31
C ARG A 606 -5.42 43.51 26.65
N LYS A 607 -6.38 44.33 26.21
CA LYS A 607 -7.81 44.05 26.43
C LYS A 607 -8.27 42.74 25.77
N LEU A 608 -7.73 42.41 24.60
CA LEU A 608 -7.99 41.14 23.93
C LEU A 608 -7.40 39.95 24.70
N TYR A 609 -6.18 40.04 25.20
CA TYR A 609 -5.59 39.00 26.05
C TYR A 609 -6.34 38.84 27.37
N ASP A 610 -6.70 39.94 28.04
CA ASP A 610 -7.45 39.89 29.30
C ASP A 610 -8.84 39.24 29.12
N SER A 611 -9.53 39.54 28.00
CA SER A 611 -10.82 38.90 27.68
C SER A 611 -10.67 37.45 27.22
N ALA A 612 -9.61 37.09 26.50
CA ALA A 612 -9.31 35.71 26.13
C ALA A 612 -8.98 34.85 27.36
N VAL A 613 -8.18 35.38 28.29
CA VAL A 613 -7.81 34.71 29.53
C VAL A 613 -9.01 34.52 30.47
N ALA A 614 -9.93 35.49 30.51
CA ALA A 614 -11.16 35.36 31.31
C ALA A 614 -12.02 34.18 30.85
N SER A 615 -12.01 33.88 29.54
CA SER A 615 -12.80 32.79 28.93
C SER A 615 -12.02 31.46 28.83
N TYR A 616 -10.71 31.50 28.57
CA TYR A 616 -9.85 30.34 28.25
C TYR A 616 -8.58 30.26 29.13
N GLY A 617 -8.67 30.67 30.40
CA GLY A 617 -7.52 30.79 31.30
C GLY A 617 -6.74 29.49 31.60
N GLN A 618 -7.21 28.34 31.13
CA GLN A 618 -6.54 27.03 31.22
C GLN A 618 -5.54 26.77 30.07
N ASP A 619 -5.55 27.57 28.99
CA ASP A 619 -4.62 27.40 27.86
C ASP A 619 -3.24 28.00 28.15
N VAL A 620 -2.23 27.15 28.27
CA VAL A 620 -0.82 27.51 28.55
C VAL A 620 -0.21 28.35 27.44
N GLU A 621 -0.55 28.10 26.17
CA GLU A 621 0.02 28.82 25.03
C GLU A 621 -0.43 30.29 25.00
N LEU A 622 -1.68 30.55 25.36
CA LEU A 622 -2.23 31.90 25.44
C LEU A 622 -1.44 32.75 26.46
N TRP A 623 -1.12 32.19 27.62
CA TRP A 623 -0.31 32.85 28.64
C TRP A 623 1.14 33.08 28.19
N LYS A 624 1.75 32.11 27.50
CA LYS A 624 3.11 32.25 26.94
C LYS A 624 3.15 33.37 25.90
N ASN A 625 2.15 33.43 25.03
CA ASN A 625 2.03 34.48 24.02
C ASN A 625 1.79 35.86 24.65
N TYR A 626 0.98 35.94 25.71
CA TYR A 626 0.75 37.21 26.42
C TYR A 626 2.04 37.71 27.11
N TYR A 627 2.78 36.81 27.76
CA TYR A 627 4.08 37.14 28.35
C TYR A 627 5.11 37.56 27.29
N SER A 628 5.16 36.88 26.15
CA SER A 628 6.04 37.22 25.01
C SER A 628 5.74 38.62 24.44
N LEU A 629 4.46 39.00 24.37
CA LEU A 629 4.07 40.34 23.93
C LEU A 629 4.51 41.42 24.94
N GLU A 630 4.27 41.21 26.24
CA GLU A 630 4.64 42.16 27.29
C GLU A 630 6.16 42.30 27.47
N THR A 631 6.93 41.23 27.24
CA THR A 631 8.40 41.31 27.27
C THR A 631 8.97 42.08 26.07
N LYS A 632 8.33 41.99 24.91
CA LYS A 632 8.77 42.70 23.68
C LYS A 632 8.33 44.16 23.63
N LEU A 633 7.14 44.47 24.13
CA LEU A 633 6.48 45.77 23.90
C LEU A 633 6.02 46.47 25.20
N GLY A 634 6.02 45.77 26.33
CA GLY A 634 5.52 46.25 27.63
C GLY A 634 6.62 46.67 28.60
N THR A 635 6.28 46.71 29.89
CA THR A 635 7.23 46.99 30.98
C THR A 635 7.56 45.71 31.75
N SER A 636 8.69 45.68 32.45
CA SER A 636 9.08 44.53 33.28
C SER A 636 8.02 44.22 34.36
N GLU A 637 7.34 45.24 34.87
CA GLU A 637 6.26 45.11 35.84
C GLU A 637 5.01 44.46 35.24
N THR A 638 4.61 44.83 34.01
CA THR A 638 3.44 44.21 33.35
C THR A 638 3.72 42.77 32.96
N ALA A 639 4.93 42.47 32.47
CA ALA A 639 5.36 41.11 32.19
C ALA A 639 5.37 40.21 33.44
N ASN A 640 5.92 40.71 34.55
CA ASN A 640 5.87 40.02 35.84
C ASN A 640 4.44 39.83 36.34
N GLY A 641 3.57 40.83 36.17
CA GLY A 641 2.15 40.73 36.52
C GLY A 641 1.42 39.64 35.75
N VAL A 642 1.71 39.46 34.46
CA VAL A 642 1.15 38.35 33.64
C VAL A 642 1.68 37.00 34.13
N TYR A 643 2.98 36.90 34.40
CA TYR A 643 3.61 35.67 34.91
C TYR A 643 2.96 35.19 36.21
N TRP A 644 2.74 36.09 37.17
CA TRP A 644 2.08 35.75 38.44
C TRP A 644 0.61 35.38 38.26
N ARG A 645 -0.11 36.04 37.35
CA ARG A 645 -1.50 35.69 37.01
C ARG A 645 -1.59 34.29 36.40
N ALA A 646 -0.74 33.97 35.44
CA ALA A 646 -0.69 32.66 34.78
C ALA A 646 -0.41 31.53 35.79
N ARG A 647 0.56 31.74 36.68
CA ARG A 647 0.92 30.78 37.73
C ARG A 647 -0.23 30.48 38.70
N LYS A 648 -1.05 31.50 39.00
CA LYS A 648 -2.22 31.37 39.89
C LYS A 648 -3.37 30.62 39.24
N THR A 649 -3.56 30.76 37.93
CA THR A 649 -4.70 30.14 37.21
C THR A 649 -4.40 28.70 36.73
N LEU A 650 -3.15 28.37 36.43
CA LEU A 650 -2.73 27.08 35.85
C LEU A 650 -2.33 25.99 36.88
N ASN A 651 -2.60 26.22 38.18
CA ASN A 651 -2.33 25.30 39.30
C ASN A 651 -1.02 24.49 39.16
N GLU A 652 0.12 25.17 39.24
CA GLU A 652 1.47 24.55 39.28
C GLU A 652 1.73 23.44 38.23
N SER A 653 1.11 23.51 37.05
CA SER A 653 1.53 22.68 35.92
C SER A 653 2.96 23.07 35.54
N ALA A 654 3.87 22.10 35.58
CA ALA A 654 5.30 22.25 35.34
C ALA A 654 5.67 22.73 33.91
N ASP A 655 4.68 23.00 33.06
CA ASP A 655 4.84 23.35 31.65
C ASP A 655 4.87 24.87 31.38
N PHE A 656 4.57 25.71 32.38
CA PHE A 656 4.81 27.17 32.33
C PHE A 656 6.19 27.53 32.91
N ILE A 657 7.22 26.86 32.42
CA ILE A 657 8.62 27.25 32.63
C ILE A 657 9.04 28.01 31.38
N VAL A 658 9.29 29.31 31.55
CA VAL A 658 9.82 30.24 30.53
C VAL A 658 11.28 29.95 30.27
#